data_AF-A0A2U1TB93-F1
#
_entry.id   AF-A0A2U1TB93-F1
#
_cell.length_a   1.000
_cell.length_b   1.000
_cell.length_c   1.000
_cell.angle_alpha   90.00
_cell.angle_beta   90.00
_cell.angle_gamma   90.00
#
_symmetry.space_group_name_H-M   'P 1'
#
loop_
_entity.id
_entity.type
_entity.pdbx_description
1 polymer ?
#
loop_
_entity_poly.entity_id
_entity_poly.type
_entity_poly.pdbx_seq_one_letter_code
_entity_poly.pdbx_strand_id
1 'polypeptide(L)'
;MNATPASRFRVQLEAHRDLLSFLAVVAVFAMVLTPLGGAARASVPDPFPISDAEPGANTEIRATALGAAQRVAAFAPPTSSPPDPAEPYPTANPTGYQAVGRYAGTIITSSVDNPALTAEVYCIELGVETQVGVGYESATWDEANVANIGYVAYIVNNYYPSTTEPSGLTDNQRAAAVQAAIWWFTDGYIVNTSEQVVRAATVAIVEAAQAAGPATQPPAPDVSITPPAGEAPVGSAAGPFVVAAEGAAELTVSVPTGYSMFADAAATTPLANPSTVASGTSIWVTSETTTPNETTLSARAAVTAQGGQIYVYDGNDPNLPDAQSVILARTTELEAVAQATPGFFAAGSLTVTKTFAGDAVGQQGPIQLLVDCGEDYSYTADIPANATATQTFTYPGIPIGNACTVTEPTTGSTTAVDVTTDAPQSATIDEDGETVTIANTVTLRPGGLTVTKVVTGAAAGLQGDIVLDIDCGTALAETFTLPAGTVAGSYVQSFTDLPSDTECTITETSSGSTDTVLVEPSDDVTVTIQPGGVADATITNTATLRPGDLTVTKIVTGEAAGLQDEIVLEVNCGEALTEVFTVPARADAGSYVATYTEIPAGTECTITETSTGATESVLVESTEDVTVGILPGFDVNATITNTVTEEETPETPVTPSNGGGHSDYLPMTGTDSPLLLAGGVIAAGALLVLLAGAKPRRREVAPARMTS
;
A
#
# COMPACT_ATOMS: atom_id res chain seq x y z
N MET A 1 77.02 -44.26 35.69
CA MET A 1 76.06 -45.04 34.86
C MET A 1 75.70 -44.12 33.70
N ASN A 2 76.55 -43.96 32.68
CA ASN A 2 77.03 -44.91 31.65
C ASN A 2 75.93 -45.22 30.60
N ALA A 3 76.16 -45.08 29.29
CA ALA A 3 77.35 -44.54 28.61
C ALA A 3 77.10 -44.17 27.12
N THR A 4 77.23 -42.87 26.80
CA THR A 4 78.05 -42.27 25.70
C THR A 4 77.91 -42.71 24.19
N PRO A 5 78.39 -41.92 23.19
CA PRO A 5 77.56 -41.59 22.01
C PRO A 5 78.38 -41.54 20.67
N ALA A 6 78.33 -40.39 19.96
CA ALA A 6 79.27 -39.87 18.92
C ALA A 6 78.97 -40.23 17.44
N SER A 7 79.27 -39.40 16.43
CA SER A 7 79.63 -37.95 16.39
C SER A 7 79.56 -37.36 14.97
N ARG A 8 79.44 -36.02 14.85
CA ARG A 8 79.61 -35.26 13.58
C ARG A 8 81.07 -35.21 13.11
N PHE A 9 81.31 -35.01 11.81
CA PHE A 9 82.49 -34.29 11.30
C PHE A 9 82.17 -33.53 9.99
N ARG A 10 82.85 -32.39 9.76
CA ARG A 10 82.93 -31.64 8.49
C ARG A 10 84.32 -31.87 7.87
N VAL A 11 84.50 -31.68 6.56
CA VAL A 11 85.66 -30.95 5.97
C VAL A 11 85.41 -30.70 4.47
N GLN A 12 85.96 -29.61 3.93
CA GLN A 12 85.98 -29.26 2.48
C GLN A 12 87.13 -29.98 1.76
N LEU A 13 87.07 -30.09 0.43
CA LEU A 13 88.26 -29.87 -0.40
C LEU A 13 87.88 -29.65 -1.88
N GLU A 14 88.66 -28.82 -2.56
CA GLU A 14 88.50 -28.42 -3.96
C GLU A 14 89.73 -28.80 -4.79
N ALA A 15 89.53 -28.82 -6.12
CA ALA A 15 90.51 -28.49 -7.15
C ALA A 15 91.71 -29.41 -7.47
N HIS A 16 91.67 -29.93 -8.72
CA HIS A 16 92.70 -29.81 -9.77
C HIS A 16 93.92 -30.76 -9.89
N ARG A 17 94.04 -31.31 -11.12
CA ARG A 17 95.26 -31.52 -11.96
C ARG A 17 96.19 -32.68 -11.59
N ASP A 18 96.92 -33.34 -12.51
CA ASP A 18 96.99 -33.26 -13.99
C ASP A 18 97.66 -34.54 -14.59
N LEU A 19 97.62 -34.66 -15.93
CA LEU A 19 98.67 -35.20 -16.83
C LEU A 19 98.77 -36.70 -17.27
N LEU A 20 99.22 -36.84 -18.54
CA LEU A 20 99.85 -37.98 -19.26
C LEU A 20 98.98 -39.15 -19.78
N SER A 21 99.21 -39.78 -20.95
CA SER A 21 99.72 -39.41 -22.32
C SER A 21 100.16 -40.68 -23.08
N PHE A 22 99.83 -40.87 -24.39
CA PHE A 22 100.76 -41.28 -25.49
C PHE A 22 100.12 -41.72 -26.85
N LEU A 23 100.84 -41.42 -27.97
CA LEU A 23 100.80 -41.92 -29.39
C LEU A 23 99.42 -41.90 -30.15
N ALA A 24 99.21 -41.34 -31.36
CA ALA A 24 99.96 -41.23 -32.65
C ALA A 24 99.90 -42.52 -33.53
N VAL A 25 99.92 -42.56 -34.89
CA VAL A 25 100.24 -41.61 -36.01
C VAL A 25 99.75 -42.30 -37.34
N VAL A 26 99.44 -41.75 -38.55
CA VAL A 26 99.13 -40.42 -39.14
C VAL A 26 98.73 -40.59 -40.66
N ALA A 27 98.47 -39.49 -41.40
CA ALA A 27 98.41 -39.32 -42.89
C ALA A 27 97.12 -39.68 -43.69
N VAL A 28 96.88 -39.16 -44.93
CA VAL A 28 96.83 -37.76 -45.44
C VAL A 28 96.27 -37.68 -46.89
N PHE A 29 95.45 -36.66 -47.19
CA PHE A 29 95.02 -36.11 -48.50
C PHE A 29 94.52 -37.01 -49.66
N ALA A 30 93.26 -36.76 -50.05
CA ALA A 30 92.87 -36.61 -51.47
C ALA A 30 91.75 -35.55 -51.60
N MET A 31 92.02 -34.49 -52.36
CA MET A 31 91.12 -33.40 -52.77
C MET A 31 91.27 -33.33 -54.32
N VAL A 32 90.29 -33.02 -55.18
CA VAL A 32 89.08 -32.19 -55.12
C VAL A 32 88.06 -32.77 -56.12
N LEU A 33 86.75 -32.66 -55.85
CA LEU A 33 85.67 -32.27 -56.81
C LEU A 33 84.28 -32.66 -56.27
N THR A 34 83.53 -31.66 -55.81
CA THR A 34 82.06 -31.70 -55.74
C THR A 34 81.51 -30.88 -56.94
N PRO A 35 80.24 -31.08 -57.36
CA PRO A 35 79.13 -30.45 -56.65
C PRO A 35 77.88 -31.33 -56.44
N LEU A 36 77.08 -30.95 -55.44
CA LEU A 36 75.61 -31.10 -55.36
C LEU A 36 75.00 -32.49 -55.64
N GLY A 37 74.83 -33.25 -54.55
CA GLY A 37 74.02 -34.48 -54.48
C GLY A 37 73.56 -34.75 -53.05
N GLY A 38 73.04 -33.71 -52.37
CA GLY A 38 72.73 -33.77 -50.95
C GLY A 38 71.60 -34.74 -50.64
N ALA A 39 71.91 -35.82 -49.91
CA ALA A 39 70.89 -36.70 -49.35
C ALA A 39 70.08 -35.91 -48.31
N ALA A 40 68.81 -35.64 -48.61
CA ALA A 40 67.89 -34.95 -47.72
C ALA A 40 67.53 -35.83 -46.50
N ARG A 41 68.45 -35.88 -45.52
CA ARG A 41 68.06 -36.16 -44.13
C ARG A 41 67.24 -34.97 -43.66
N ALA A 42 65.93 -35.01 -43.87
CA ALA A 42 65.02 -34.13 -43.17
C ALA A 42 65.24 -34.36 -41.67
N SER A 43 65.62 -33.30 -40.95
CA SER A 43 65.73 -33.39 -39.50
C SER A 43 64.35 -33.70 -38.94
N VAL A 44 64.30 -34.58 -37.95
CA VAL A 44 63.28 -34.47 -36.92
C VAL A 44 63.62 -33.16 -36.18
N PRO A 45 62.74 -32.15 -36.13
CA PRO A 45 62.85 -31.08 -35.16
C PRO A 45 62.74 -31.67 -33.75
N ASP A 46 63.26 -30.97 -32.76
CA ASP A 46 63.26 -31.40 -31.36
C ASP A 46 61.87 -31.86 -30.84
N PRO A 47 61.80 -32.67 -29.76
CA PRO A 47 60.52 -33.03 -29.14
C PRO A 47 59.67 -31.79 -28.91
N PHE A 48 58.37 -31.92 -29.16
CA PHE A 48 57.40 -30.82 -29.07
C PHE A 48 57.61 -30.00 -27.80
N PRO A 49 57.60 -28.65 -27.88
CA PRO A 49 57.62 -27.83 -26.68
C PRO A 49 56.46 -28.24 -25.77
N ILE A 50 56.78 -28.58 -24.54
CA ILE A 50 55.79 -28.87 -23.51
C ILE A 50 55.37 -27.51 -22.93
N SER A 51 54.06 -27.28 -22.80
CA SER A 51 53.60 -26.18 -21.96
C SER A 51 53.80 -26.60 -20.50
N ASP A 52 54.83 -26.03 -19.87
CA ASP A 52 55.11 -26.19 -18.43
C ASP A 52 54.21 -25.29 -17.56
N ALA A 53 53.12 -24.73 -18.12
CA ALA A 53 52.16 -23.92 -17.38
C ALA A 53 51.50 -24.71 -16.23
N GLU A 54 51.18 -24.00 -15.16
CA GLU A 54 50.43 -24.52 -14.02
C GLU A 54 48.93 -24.36 -14.29
N PRO A 55 48.10 -25.41 -14.15
CA PRO A 55 46.66 -25.33 -14.40
C PRO A 55 45.96 -24.23 -13.58
N GLY A 56 45.05 -23.50 -14.21
CA GLY A 56 44.19 -22.52 -13.56
C GLY A 56 42.99 -23.16 -12.85
N ALA A 57 42.21 -22.33 -12.16
CA ALA A 57 41.03 -22.77 -11.44
C ALA A 57 39.88 -23.27 -12.36
N ASN A 58 39.89 -22.86 -13.64
CA ASN A 58 38.97 -23.29 -14.68
C ASN A 58 39.43 -24.56 -15.43
N THR A 59 40.71 -24.93 -15.36
CA THR A 59 41.23 -26.08 -16.13
C THR A 59 40.56 -27.39 -15.67
N GLU A 60 39.89 -28.07 -16.60
CA GLU A 60 39.23 -29.36 -16.38
C GLU A 60 40.14 -30.52 -16.77
N ILE A 61 40.75 -30.44 -17.95
CA ILE A 61 41.65 -31.45 -18.50
C ILE A 61 42.92 -30.83 -19.08
N ARG A 62 43.99 -31.63 -19.15
CA ARG A 62 45.29 -31.23 -19.72
C ARG A 62 45.76 -32.28 -20.73
N ALA A 63 46.33 -31.85 -21.85
CA ALA A 63 46.96 -32.75 -22.82
C ALA A 63 48.23 -33.38 -22.25
N THR A 64 48.31 -34.72 -22.17
CA THR A 64 49.43 -35.44 -21.52
C THR A 64 50.28 -36.25 -22.49
N ALA A 65 49.69 -36.76 -23.58
CA ALA A 65 50.43 -37.52 -24.60
C ALA A 65 49.71 -37.50 -25.97
N LEU A 66 50.39 -37.97 -27.01
CA LEU A 66 49.75 -38.36 -28.27
C LEU A 66 49.21 -39.80 -28.15
N GLY A 67 47.99 -40.03 -28.65
CA GLY A 67 47.32 -41.32 -28.65
C GLY A 67 47.61 -42.14 -29.91
N ALA A 68 46.61 -42.87 -30.39
CA ALA A 68 46.71 -43.64 -31.63
C ALA A 68 46.79 -42.68 -32.82
N ALA A 69 47.90 -42.69 -33.56
CA ALA A 69 48.17 -41.71 -34.61
C ALA A 69 49.17 -42.21 -35.67
N GLN A 70 49.12 -41.60 -36.86
CA GLN A 70 50.16 -41.72 -37.88
C GLN A 70 50.26 -40.43 -38.71
N ARG A 71 51.35 -40.26 -39.47
CA ARG A 71 51.41 -39.20 -40.48
C ARG A 71 50.61 -39.59 -41.71
N VAL A 72 49.88 -38.64 -42.28
CA VAL A 72 49.09 -38.80 -43.50
C VAL A 72 49.49 -37.71 -44.51
N ALA A 73 49.84 -38.11 -45.73
CA ALA A 73 49.99 -37.16 -46.83
C ALA A 73 48.60 -36.70 -47.32
N ALA A 74 48.37 -35.40 -47.34
CA ALA A 74 47.06 -34.81 -47.63
C ALA A 74 47.17 -33.42 -48.25
N PHE A 75 46.03 -32.78 -48.44
CA PHE A 75 45.89 -31.44 -48.98
C PHE A 75 44.93 -30.62 -48.10
N ALA A 76 45.25 -29.35 -47.90
CA ALA A 76 44.45 -28.39 -47.16
C ALA A 76 44.23 -27.11 -48.00
N PRO A 77 43.10 -26.40 -47.87
CA PRO A 77 42.91 -25.13 -48.54
C PRO A 77 43.91 -24.08 -48.01
N PRO A 78 44.30 -23.05 -48.81
CA PRO A 78 45.28 -22.04 -48.37
C PRO A 78 44.82 -21.15 -47.21
N THR A 79 43.52 -21.13 -46.94
CA THR A 79 42.83 -20.51 -45.81
C THR A 79 41.78 -21.51 -45.36
N SER A 80 41.58 -21.72 -44.05
CA SER A 80 40.51 -22.61 -43.59
C SER A 80 39.16 -22.12 -44.12
N SER A 81 38.36 -23.06 -44.62
CA SER A 81 37.06 -22.85 -45.21
C SER A 81 36.31 -24.17 -45.10
N PRO A 82 35.33 -24.31 -44.18
CA PRO A 82 34.51 -25.50 -44.13
C PRO A 82 33.80 -25.71 -45.49
N PRO A 83 33.75 -26.94 -46.01
CA PRO A 83 32.96 -27.23 -47.20
C PRO A 83 31.46 -27.16 -46.88
N ASP A 84 30.62 -27.16 -47.93
CA ASP A 84 29.23 -27.56 -47.77
C ASP A 84 29.25 -29.01 -47.22
N PRO A 85 28.67 -29.29 -46.04
CA PRO A 85 28.72 -30.62 -45.46
C PRO A 85 28.04 -31.68 -46.34
N ALA A 86 27.22 -31.31 -47.33
CA ALA A 86 26.63 -32.22 -48.30
C ALA A 86 27.50 -32.46 -49.55
N GLU A 87 28.67 -31.82 -49.70
CA GLU A 87 29.56 -32.05 -50.85
C GLU A 87 30.27 -33.43 -50.74
N PRO A 88 30.17 -34.32 -51.75
CA PRO A 88 30.77 -35.65 -51.68
C PRO A 88 32.30 -35.58 -51.69
N TYR A 89 32.96 -36.44 -50.90
CA TYR A 89 34.41 -36.39 -50.70
C TYR A 89 35.19 -36.45 -52.03
N PRO A 90 36.05 -35.45 -52.35
CA PRO A 90 36.65 -35.32 -53.68
C PRO A 90 37.46 -36.55 -54.11
N THR A 91 37.11 -37.13 -55.27
CA THR A 91 37.66 -38.41 -55.76
C THR A 91 39.10 -38.33 -56.29
N ALA A 92 39.58 -37.13 -56.63
CA ALA A 92 40.95 -36.85 -57.05
C ALA A 92 41.69 -35.92 -56.07
N ASN A 93 43.00 -35.73 -56.25
CA ASN A 93 43.74 -34.71 -55.51
C ASN A 93 43.28 -33.30 -55.95
N PRO A 94 43.01 -32.38 -55.00
CA PRO A 94 42.53 -31.03 -55.31
C PRO A 94 43.60 -30.16 -56.01
N THR A 95 43.16 -29.16 -56.78
CA THR A 95 44.03 -28.16 -57.40
C THR A 95 43.97 -26.85 -56.60
N GLY A 96 45.12 -26.20 -56.39
CA GLY A 96 45.22 -24.93 -55.64
C GLY A 96 45.32 -25.08 -54.11
N TYR A 97 45.12 -26.29 -53.59
CA TYR A 97 45.34 -26.64 -52.18
C TYR A 97 46.84 -26.81 -51.88
N GLN A 98 47.24 -26.59 -50.63
CA GLN A 98 48.59 -26.83 -50.15
C GLN A 98 48.76 -28.30 -49.75
N ALA A 99 49.88 -28.93 -50.12
CA ALA A 99 50.19 -30.30 -49.69
C ALA A 99 50.70 -30.29 -48.23
N VAL A 100 50.06 -31.07 -47.36
CA VAL A 100 50.32 -31.14 -45.92
C VAL A 100 50.64 -32.57 -45.47
N GLY A 101 51.44 -32.70 -44.41
CA GLY A 101 51.93 -33.99 -43.89
C GLY A 101 51.85 -34.07 -42.37
N ARG A 102 50.68 -33.73 -41.80
CA ARG A 102 50.43 -33.69 -40.35
C ARG A 102 50.34 -35.11 -39.76
N TYR A 103 50.52 -35.20 -38.44
CA TYR A 103 50.02 -36.35 -37.67
C TYR A 103 48.50 -36.25 -37.60
N ALA A 104 47.81 -37.36 -37.81
CA ALA A 104 46.36 -37.50 -37.65
C ALA A 104 46.10 -38.66 -36.69
N GLY A 105 45.27 -38.44 -35.67
CA GLY A 105 45.03 -39.38 -34.58
C GLY A 105 44.50 -38.71 -33.31
N THR A 106 44.38 -39.46 -32.22
CA THR A 106 43.92 -38.95 -30.92
C THR A 106 45.03 -38.24 -30.15
N ILE A 107 44.66 -37.29 -29.30
CA ILE A 107 45.46 -36.78 -28.18
C ILE A 107 44.93 -37.43 -26.90
N ILE A 108 45.81 -37.80 -25.97
CA ILE A 108 45.44 -38.28 -24.63
C ILE A 108 45.43 -37.07 -23.70
N THR A 109 44.31 -36.89 -23.01
CA THR A 109 44.14 -35.90 -21.94
C THR A 109 43.91 -36.60 -20.60
N SER A 110 44.20 -35.92 -19.50
CA SER A 110 43.77 -36.32 -18.16
C SER A 110 43.15 -35.16 -17.41
N SER A 111 42.27 -35.43 -16.46
CA SER A 111 41.81 -34.40 -15.53
C SER A 111 42.93 -33.91 -14.60
N VAL A 112 42.76 -32.71 -14.06
CA VAL A 112 43.82 -31.96 -13.35
C VAL A 112 44.06 -32.48 -11.93
N ASP A 113 43.02 -32.57 -11.10
CA ASP A 113 43.13 -32.97 -9.70
C ASP A 113 43.14 -34.51 -9.57
N ASN A 114 42.51 -35.21 -10.53
CA ASN A 114 42.56 -36.66 -10.66
C ASN A 114 43.11 -37.15 -12.02
N PRO A 115 44.45 -37.23 -12.20
CA PRO A 115 45.08 -37.72 -13.43
C PRO A 115 44.83 -39.20 -13.79
N ALA A 116 44.08 -39.96 -12.98
CA ALA A 116 43.63 -41.30 -13.36
C ALA A 116 42.41 -41.26 -14.30
N LEU A 117 41.62 -40.18 -14.25
CA LEU A 117 40.57 -39.90 -15.22
C LEU A 117 41.24 -39.43 -16.52
N THR A 118 41.05 -40.20 -17.59
CA THR A 118 41.75 -40.02 -18.86
C THR A 118 40.80 -40.12 -20.04
N ALA A 119 40.97 -39.23 -21.00
CA ALA A 119 40.19 -39.19 -22.23
C ALA A 119 41.10 -39.28 -23.46
N GLU A 120 40.48 -39.64 -24.57
CA GLU A 120 41.03 -39.40 -25.90
C GLU A 120 40.21 -38.29 -26.54
N VAL A 121 40.88 -37.35 -27.19
CA VAL A 121 40.26 -36.21 -27.88
C VAL A 121 40.79 -36.10 -29.31
N TYR A 122 40.01 -35.47 -30.19
CA TYR A 122 40.43 -35.14 -31.55
C TYR A 122 40.55 -33.63 -31.75
N CYS A 123 41.48 -33.25 -32.61
CA CYS A 123 41.75 -31.90 -33.07
C CYS A 123 40.63 -31.43 -34.02
N ILE A 124 40.04 -30.23 -33.85
CA ILE A 124 38.91 -29.76 -34.70
C ILE A 124 39.20 -28.48 -35.50
N GLU A 125 40.43 -27.98 -35.50
CA GLU A 125 40.85 -26.75 -36.18
C GLU A 125 42.23 -26.91 -36.84
N LEU A 126 42.29 -27.41 -38.09
CA LEU A 126 43.52 -27.78 -38.81
C LEU A 126 44.58 -26.65 -38.90
N GLY A 127 44.14 -25.39 -38.83
CA GLY A 127 44.98 -24.19 -38.87
C GLY A 127 45.70 -23.86 -37.56
N VAL A 128 45.14 -24.28 -36.42
CA VAL A 128 45.66 -23.99 -35.07
C VAL A 128 46.46 -25.20 -34.57
N GLU A 129 47.49 -24.98 -33.75
CA GLU A 129 48.31 -26.06 -33.19
C GLU A 129 48.00 -26.27 -31.70
N THR A 130 48.36 -27.44 -31.18
CA THR A 130 48.26 -27.79 -29.75
C THR A 130 49.43 -28.71 -29.39
N GLN A 131 49.77 -28.79 -28.11
CA GLN A 131 50.96 -29.46 -27.60
C GLN A 131 50.69 -30.14 -26.26
N VAL A 132 51.59 -31.05 -25.85
CA VAL A 132 51.53 -31.63 -24.51
C VAL A 132 51.71 -30.52 -23.46
N GLY A 133 50.91 -30.56 -22.42
CA GLY A 133 50.89 -29.57 -21.34
C GLY A 133 49.80 -28.51 -21.46
N VAL A 134 49.13 -28.35 -22.61
CA VAL A 134 48.02 -27.38 -22.76
C VAL A 134 46.83 -27.78 -21.88
N GLY A 135 46.33 -26.81 -21.12
CA GLY A 135 45.12 -26.91 -20.31
C GLY A 135 43.85 -26.54 -21.11
N TYR A 136 42.73 -27.14 -20.73
CA TYR A 136 41.45 -27.00 -21.41
C TYR A 136 40.29 -26.96 -20.41
N GLU A 137 39.25 -26.20 -20.75
CA GLU A 137 37.95 -26.14 -20.08
C GLU A 137 36.83 -26.56 -21.04
N SER A 138 35.71 -27.11 -20.54
CA SER A 138 34.57 -27.46 -21.40
C SER A 138 33.79 -26.21 -21.85
N ALA A 139 33.28 -26.25 -23.08
CA ALA A 139 32.50 -25.17 -23.68
C ALA A 139 31.28 -25.70 -24.44
N THR A 140 30.30 -24.83 -24.68
CA THR A 140 29.21 -25.13 -25.60
C THR A 140 29.67 -25.12 -27.06
N TRP A 141 28.85 -25.71 -27.95
CA TRP A 141 29.15 -25.70 -29.39
C TRP A 141 29.11 -24.29 -30.00
N ASP A 142 28.29 -23.38 -29.46
CA ASP A 142 28.18 -21.99 -29.92
C ASP A 142 29.40 -21.16 -29.47
N GLU A 143 29.90 -21.36 -28.25
CA GLU A 143 31.13 -20.71 -27.75
C GLU A 143 32.38 -21.17 -28.50
N ALA A 144 32.50 -22.47 -28.77
CA ALA A 144 33.59 -23.02 -29.58
C ALA A 144 33.51 -22.61 -31.07
N ASN A 145 32.32 -22.22 -31.56
CA ASN A 145 32.13 -21.65 -32.90
C ASN A 145 32.66 -22.53 -34.07
N VAL A 146 32.69 -23.85 -33.90
CA VAL A 146 33.26 -24.80 -34.88
C VAL A 146 32.26 -25.16 -35.96
N ALA A 147 32.66 -24.97 -37.23
CA ALA A 147 31.81 -25.26 -38.38
C ALA A 147 31.51 -26.77 -38.53
N ASN A 148 30.29 -27.09 -38.98
CA ASN A 148 29.82 -28.46 -39.24
C ASN A 148 29.93 -29.43 -38.03
N ILE A 149 30.07 -28.91 -36.81
CA ILE A 149 30.36 -29.67 -35.58
C ILE A 149 29.40 -30.84 -35.30
N GLY A 150 28.13 -30.76 -35.67
CA GLY A 150 27.19 -31.89 -35.55
C GLY A 150 27.60 -33.13 -36.35
N TYR A 151 28.27 -32.98 -37.49
CA TYR A 151 28.82 -34.11 -38.25
C TYR A 151 30.09 -34.67 -37.58
N VAL A 152 30.93 -33.80 -37.01
CA VAL A 152 32.10 -34.20 -36.21
C VAL A 152 31.67 -34.99 -34.96
N ALA A 153 30.61 -34.55 -34.29
CA ALA A 153 29.99 -35.22 -33.14
C ALA A 153 29.36 -36.57 -33.53
N TYR A 154 28.75 -36.68 -34.72
CA TYR A 154 28.34 -37.98 -35.25
C TYR A 154 29.55 -38.91 -35.44
N ILE A 155 30.64 -38.42 -36.03
CA ILE A 155 31.84 -39.22 -36.31
C ILE A 155 32.42 -39.81 -35.01
N VAL A 156 32.70 -38.97 -34.00
CA VAL A 156 33.36 -39.45 -32.77
C VAL A 156 32.50 -40.43 -31.96
N ASN A 157 31.17 -40.33 -32.05
CA ASN A 157 30.26 -41.25 -31.38
C ASN A 157 30.06 -42.60 -32.11
N ASN A 158 30.45 -42.72 -33.38
CA ASN A 158 30.24 -43.93 -34.19
C ASN A 158 31.54 -44.67 -34.59
N TYR A 159 32.69 -44.00 -34.54
CA TYR A 159 33.99 -44.55 -34.95
C TYR A 159 35.00 -44.62 -33.79
N TYR A 160 36.23 -45.03 -34.08
CA TYR A 160 37.32 -45.09 -33.10
C TYR A 160 37.56 -43.74 -32.39
N PRO A 161 37.73 -43.71 -31.05
CA PRO A 161 37.84 -44.84 -30.11
C PRO A 161 36.51 -45.29 -29.47
N SER A 162 35.37 -44.66 -29.77
CA SER A 162 34.04 -45.10 -29.28
C SER A 162 33.66 -46.50 -29.79
N THR A 163 34.12 -46.87 -30.99
CA THR A 163 33.95 -48.21 -31.57
C THR A 163 35.27 -48.75 -32.15
N THR A 164 35.26 -49.99 -32.63
CA THR A 164 36.39 -50.57 -33.39
C THR A 164 36.27 -50.35 -34.90
N GLU A 165 35.43 -49.40 -35.34
CA GLU A 165 35.31 -49.03 -36.75
C GLU A 165 36.24 -47.85 -37.12
N PRO A 166 36.75 -47.78 -38.36
CA PRO A 166 36.56 -48.78 -39.43
C PRO A 166 37.27 -50.11 -39.17
N SER A 167 36.59 -51.20 -39.45
CA SER A 167 37.04 -52.57 -39.24
C SER A 167 38.16 -52.98 -40.20
N GLY A 168 38.99 -53.94 -39.77
CA GLY A 168 40.14 -54.43 -40.55
C GLY A 168 41.38 -53.53 -40.56
N LEU A 169 41.33 -52.35 -39.92
CA LEU A 169 42.44 -51.42 -39.78
C LEU A 169 43.20 -51.58 -38.44
N THR A 170 44.41 -51.00 -38.35
CA THR A 170 45.07 -50.75 -37.07
C THR A 170 44.51 -49.49 -36.40
N ASP A 171 44.68 -49.35 -35.09
CA ASP A 171 44.13 -48.21 -34.35
C ASP A 171 44.70 -46.87 -34.82
N ASN A 172 46.00 -46.81 -35.13
CA ASN A 172 46.62 -45.64 -35.77
C ASN A 172 45.98 -45.30 -37.13
N GLN A 173 45.58 -46.31 -37.92
CA GLN A 173 44.90 -46.10 -39.20
C GLN A 173 43.44 -45.64 -39.01
N ARG A 174 42.73 -46.18 -38.01
CA ARG A 174 41.37 -45.75 -37.64
C ARG A 174 41.37 -44.29 -37.19
N ALA A 175 42.20 -43.96 -36.20
CA ALA A 175 42.29 -42.63 -35.63
C ALA A 175 42.73 -41.59 -36.66
N ALA A 176 43.66 -41.93 -37.55
CA ALA A 176 44.03 -41.06 -38.67
C ALA A 176 42.90 -40.88 -39.70
N ALA A 177 42.12 -41.92 -40.00
CA ALA A 177 40.98 -41.83 -40.92
C ALA A 177 39.82 -41.00 -40.34
N VAL A 178 39.57 -41.14 -39.03
CA VAL A 178 38.61 -40.34 -38.25
C VAL A 178 39.04 -38.89 -38.20
N GLN A 179 40.27 -38.60 -37.75
CA GLN A 179 40.80 -37.24 -37.68
C GLN A 179 40.80 -36.54 -39.06
N ALA A 180 41.06 -37.27 -40.13
CA ALA A 180 40.98 -36.75 -41.50
C ALA A 180 39.53 -36.52 -42.00
N ALA A 181 38.54 -37.24 -41.47
CA ALA A 181 37.12 -36.99 -41.73
C ALA A 181 36.59 -35.80 -40.91
N ILE A 182 37.07 -35.63 -39.68
CA ILE A 182 36.81 -34.44 -38.85
C ILE A 182 37.30 -33.18 -39.56
N TRP A 183 38.59 -33.14 -39.94
CA TRP A 183 39.16 -32.00 -40.66
C TRP A 183 38.60 -31.81 -42.08
N TRP A 184 37.88 -32.78 -42.64
CA TRP A 184 37.09 -32.53 -43.85
C TRP A 184 35.91 -31.60 -43.55
N PHE A 185 35.11 -31.90 -42.53
CA PHE A 185 33.96 -31.09 -42.17
C PHE A 185 34.33 -29.70 -41.63
N THR A 186 35.43 -29.57 -40.88
CA THR A 186 35.85 -28.28 -40.29
C THR A 186 36.69 -27.42 -41.25
N ASP A 187 37.63 -28.04 -41.99
CA ASP A 187 38.69 -27.33 -42.72
C ASP A 187 38.86 -27.75 -44.20
N GLY A 188 38.02 -28.65 -44.72
CA GLY A 188 38.11 -29.13 -46.11
C GLY A 188 39.33 -30.04 -46.39
N TYR A 189 39.86 -30.75 -45.38
CA TYR A 189 41.04 -31.62 -45.51
C TYR A 189 40.83 -32.83 -46.44
N ILE A 190 41.68 -32.97 -47.45
CA ILE A 190 41.60 -34.04 -48.46
C ILE A 190 42.84 -34.93 -48.41
N VAL A 191 42.69 -36.17 -47.93
CA VAL A 191 43.73 -37.20 -47.91
C VAL A 191 44.23 -37.49 -49.33
N ASN A 192 45.54 -37.62 -49.54
CA ASN A 192 46.12 -37.84 -50.87
C ASN A 192 45.71 -39.20 -51.45
N THR A 193 45.46 -39.27 -52.77
CA THR A 193 45.18 -40.52 -53.50
C THR A 193 46.26 -41.60 -53.40
N SER A 194 47.47 -41.27 -52.94
CA SER A 194 48.50 -42.24 -52.56
C SER A 194 48.20 -43.01 -51.26
N GLU A 195 47.49 -42.41 -50.30
CA GLU A 195 47.23 -42.96 -48.95
C GLU A 195 46.00 -43.89 -48.97
N GLN A 196 46.01 -44.88 -49.86
CA GLN A 196 44.83 -45.65 -50.27
C GLN A 196 43.99 -46.20 -49.09
N VAL A 197 44.63 -46.73 -48.06
CA VAL A 197 43.96 -47.34 -46.90
C VAL A 197 43.24 -46.28 -46.05
N VAL A 198 43.93 -45.19 -45.71
CA VAL A 198 43.36 -44.10 -44.90
C VAL A 198 42.27 -43.38 -45.68
N ARG A 199 42.53 -43.07 -46.95
CA ARG A 199 41.59 -42.35 -47.82
C ARG A 199 40.29 -43.12 -48.04
N ALA A 200 40.34 -44.44 -48.26
CA ALA A 200 39.13 -45.25 -48.39
C ALA A 200 38.30 -45.27 -47.09
N ALA A 201 38.97 -45.29 -45.94
CA ALA A 201 38.33 -45.21 -44.63
C ALA A 201 37.70 -43.83 -44.36
N THR A 202 38.43 -42.74 -44.64
CA THR A 202 37.93 -41.36 -44.52
C THR A 202 36.73 -41.10 -45.43
N VAL A 203 36.76 -41.57 -46.68
CA VAL A 203 35.60 -41.49 -47.60
C VAL A 203 34.38 -42.17 -46.98
N ALA A 204 34.52 -43.41 -46.50
CA ALA A 204 33.40 -44.15 -45.90
C ALA A 204 32.85 -43.49 -44.62
N ILE A 205 33.70 -42.86 -43.80
CA ILE A 205 33.28 -42.10 -42.61
C ILE A 205 32.50 -40.84 -43.02
N VAL A 206 32.98 -40.09 -44.02
CA VAL A 206 32.31 -38.88 -44.52
C VAL A 206 30.97 -39.22 -45.17
N GLU A 207 30.92 -40.23 -46.05
CA GLU A 207 29.67 -40.69 -46.68
C GLU A 207 28.63 -41.15 -45.64
N ALA A 208 29.06 -41.83 -44.58
CA ALA A 208 28.18 -42.24 -43.48
C ALA A 208 27.65 -41.04 -42.66
N ALA A 209 28.51 -40.08 -42.33
CA ALA A 209 28.11 -38.85 -41.64
C ALA A 209 27.13 -38.01 -42.49
N GLN A 210 27.36 -37.91 -43.80
CA GLN A 210 26.46 -37.26 -44.74
C GLN A 210 25.10 -37.96 -44.83
N ALA A 211 25.07 -39.29 -44.80
CA ALA A 211 23.84 -40.07 -44.83
C ALA A 211 23.05 -40.02 -43.51
N ALA A 212 23.73 -39.82 -42.37
CA ALA A 212 23.11 -39.71 -41.05
C ALA A 212 22.59 -38.28 -40.74
N GLY A 213 23.29 -37.26 -41.23
CA GLY A 213 23.07 -35.86 -40.85
C GLY A 213 23.82 -35.46 -39.57
N PRO A 214 23.71 -34.19 -39.14
CA PRO A 214 24.38 -33.70 -37.95
C PRO A 214 23.73 -34.24 -36.68
N ALA A 215 24.54 -34.69 -35.73
CA ALA A 215 24.10 -34.94 -34.35
C ALA A 215 23.79 -33.62 -33.62
N THR A 216 22.97 -33.70 -32.57
CA THR A 216 22.72 -32.60 -31.62
C THR A 216 23.85 -32.48 -30.59
N GLN A 217 24.00 -31.31 -29.99
CA GLN A 217 24.92 -31.10 -28.88
C GLN A 217 24.62 -32.09 -27.73
N PRO A 218 25.64 -32.75 -27.14
CA PRO A 218 25.44 -33.53 -25.94
C PRO A 218 25.10 -32.61 -24.75
N PRO A 219 24.40 -33.10 -23.71
CA PRO A 219 24.36 -32.43 -22.42
C PRO A 219 25.78 -32.11 -21.94
N ALA A 220 25.99 -30.88 -21.47
CA ALA A 220 27.26 -30.50 -20.85
C ALA A 220 27.50 -31.31 -19.57
N PRO A 221 28.75 -31.48 -19.13
CA PRO A 221 29.05 -32.09 -17.83
C PRO A 221 28.46 -31.24 -16.68
N ASP A 222 27.35 -31.66 -16.07
CA ASP A 222 26.69 -30.88 -15.02
C ASP A 222 27.46 -30.95 -13.69
N VAL A 223 28.26 -29.92 -13.46
CA VAL A 223 28.59 -29.38 -12.14
C VAL A 223 28.05 -27.96 -12.12
N SER A 224 27.47 -27.53 -11.00
CA SER A 224 26.80 -26.23 -10.92
C SER A 224 26.87 -25.61 -9.53
N ILE A 225 26.91 -24.27 -9.50
CA ILE A 225 26.79 -23.46 -8.27
C ILE A 225 25.64 -22.47 -8.47
N THR A 226 24.68 -22.46 -7.54
CA THR A 226 23.52 -21.56 -7.59
C THR A 226 23.39 -20.77 -6.28
N PRO A 227 23.35 -19.42 -6.31
CA PRO A 227 23.49 -18.54 -7.46
C PRO A 227 24.94 -18.48 -7.99
N PRO A 228 25.18 -18.00 -9.23
CA PRO A 228 26.53 -17.81 -9.78
C PRO A 228 27.27 -16.60 -9.18
N ALA A 229 26.57 -15.72 -8.48
CA ALA A 229 27.17 -14.63 -7.70
C ALA A 229 26.30 -14.34 -6.47
N GLY A 230 26.88 -13.79 -5.41
CA GLY A 230 26.15 -13.44 -4.19
C GLY A 230 27.00 -12.57 -3.28
N GLU A 231 26.38 -11.58 -2.65
CA GLU A 231 27.09 -10.55 -1.87
C GLU A 231 26.76 -10.60 -0.38
N ALA A 232 27.66 -10.08 0.45
CA ALA A 232 27.43 -9.84 1.87
C ALA A 232 28.22 -8.62 2.38
N PRO A 233 27.87 -8.05 3.54
CA PRO A 233 28.73 -7.10 4.23
C PRO A 233 30.12 -7.70 4.54
N VAL A 234 31.16 -6.88 4.47
CA VAL A 234 32.51 -7.22 4.97
C VAL A 234 32.42 -7.75 6.41
N GLY A 235 33.08 -8.89 6.68
CA GLY A 235 33.00 -9.60 7.96
C GLY A 235 31.76 -10.49 8.15
N SER A 236 30.83 -10.52 7.20
CA SER A 236 29.73 -11.50 7.10
C SER A 236 30.05 -12.58 6.06
N ALA A 237 29.16 -13.57 5.91
CA ALA A 237 29.33 -14.69 4.99
C ALA A 237 28.37 -14.59 3.80
N ALA A 238 28.91 -14.52 2.58
CA ALA A 238 28.13 -14.54 1.34
C ALA A 238 27.64 -15.96 1.02
N GLY A 239 26.39 -16.08 0.58
CA GLY A 239 25.71 -17.36 0.28
C GLY A 239 24.25 -17.37 0.78
N PRO A 240 23.54 -18.52 0.68
CA PRO A 240 24.04 -19.84 0.30
C PRO A 240 24.38 -19.97 -1.18
N PHE A 241 25.56 -20.50 -1.45
CA PHE A 241 25.94 -21.08 -2.73
C PHE A 241 25.64 -22.59 -2.68
N VAL A 242 24.57 -23.03 -3.33
CA VAL A 242 24.21 -24.45 -3.44
C VAL A 242 25.09 -25.07 -4.53
N VAL A 243 25.95 -26.02 -4.14
CA VAL A 243 26.86 -26.74 -5.04
C VAL A 243 26.28 -28.11 -5.40
N ALA A 244 26.24 -28.44 -6.68
CA ALA A 244 25.65 -29.67 -7.20
C ALA A 244 26.49 -30.27 -8.34
N ALA A 245 26.28 -31.56 -8.58
CA ALA A 245 26.83 -32.31 -9.71
C ALA A 245 25.90 -33.47 -10.08
N GLU A 246 25.71 -33.74 -11.37
CA GLU A 246 24.92 -34.89 -11.85
C GLU A 246 25.77 -36.19 -11.81
N GLY A 247 25.17 -37.29 -11.34
CA GLY A 247 25.82 -38.60 -11.25
C GLY A 247 26.83 -38.74 -10.10
N ALA A 248 27.49 -37.66 -9.68
CA ALA A 248 28.39 -37.63 -8.54
C ALA A 248 27.63 -37.46 -7.21
N ALA A 249 27.93 -38.32 -6.22
CA ALA A 249 27.38 -38.19 -4.87
C ALA A 249 28.09 -37.13 -4.03
N GLU A 250 29.38 -36.92 -4.30
CA GLU A 250 30.27 -35.99 -3.61
C GLU A 250 31.08 -35.18 -4.63
N LEU A 251 31.46 -33.96 -4.25
CA LEU A 251 32.22 -33.01 -5.05
C LEU A 251 33.18 -32.22 -4.16
N THR A 252 34.27 -31.70 -4.72
CA THR A 252 35.28 -30.94 -4.00
C THR A 252 35.04 -29.44 -4.20
N VAL A 253 34.93 -28.69 -3.10
CA VAL A 253 34.86 -27.22 -3.09
C VAL A 253 36.16 -26.59 -2.61
N SER A 254 36.49 -25.41 -3.14
CA SER A 254 37.67 -24.63 -2.75
C SER A 254 37.48 -23.12 -2.95
N VAL A 255 38.27 -22.33 -2.22
CA VAL A 255 38.40 -20.88 -2.39
C VAL A 255 39.88 -20.46 -2.33
N PRO A 256 40.29 -19.32 -2.91
CA PRO A 256 41.64 -18.79 -2.78
C PRO A 256 42.07 -18.54 -1.32
N THR A 257 43.38 -18.42 -1.09
CA THR A 257 43.94 -18.05 0.23
C THR A 257 43.48 -16.66 0.66
N GLY A 258 43.10 -16.48 1.93
CA GLY A 258 42.47 -15.25 2.45
C GLY A 258 40.94 -15.30 2.48
N TYR A 259 40.35 -16.45 2.15
CA TYR A 259 38.93 -16.75 2.22
C TYR A 259 38.69 -18.08 2.94
N SER A 260 37.52 -18.23 3.56
CA SER A 260 37.12 -19.45 4.27
C SER A 260 35.69 -19.87 3.89
N MET A 261 35.43 -21.18 3.93
CA MET A 261 34.13 -21.78 3.59
C MET A 261 33.44 -22.34 4.83
N PHE A 262 32.10 -22.26 4.86
CA PHE A 262 31.27 -22.68 5.99
C PHE A 262 30.01 -23.42 5.53
N ALA A 263 29.49 -24.29 6.40
CA ALA A 263 28.25 -25.03 6.19
C ALA A 263 27.00 -24.33 6.80
N ASP A 264 27.15 -23.11 7.31
CA ASP A 264 26.05 -22.29 7.84
C ASP A 264 26.28 -20.78 7.62
N ALA A 265 25.18 -20.04 7.50
CA ALA A 265 25.17 -18.59 7.26
C ALA A 265 25.78 -17.74 8.40
N ALA A 266 25.93 -18.31 9.61
CA ALA A 266 26.54 -17.62 10.75
C ALA A 266 28.07 -17.83 10.82
N ALA A 267 28.66 -18.51 9.83
CA ALA A 267 30.07 -18.87 9.77
C ALA A 267 30.59 -19.60 11.03
N THR A 268 29.76 -20.49 11.61
CA THR A 268 30.10 -21.21 12.85
C THR A 268 30.67 -22.61 12.64
N THR A 269 30.40 -23.22 11.48
CA THR A 269 30.79 -24.58 11.09
C THR A 269 31.76 -24.52 9.89
N PRO A 270 33.07 -24.35 10.13
CA PRO A 270 34.05 -24.23 9.04
C PRO A 270 34.20 -25.55 8.28
N LEU A 271 34.32 -25.43 6.97
CA LEU A 271 34.74 -26.50 6.06
C LEU A 271 36.27 -26.44 5.88
N ALA A 272 36.87 -27.55 5.44
CA ALA A 272 38.26 -27.54 5.00
C ALA A 272 38.41 -26.74 3.69
N ASN A 273 39.65 -26.37 3.33
CA ASN A 273 39.93 -25.78 2.03
C ASN A 273 41.15 -26.48 1.39
N PRO A 274 40.97 -27.31 0.34
CA PRO A 274 39.68 -27.77 -0.21
C PRO A 274 38.89 -28.67 0.77
N SER A 275 37.60 -28.86 0.51
CA SER A 275 36.75 -29.85 1.21
C SER A 275 35.90 -30.66 0.24
N THR A 276 35.78 -31.96 0.48
CA THR A 276 34.74 -32.79 -0.14
C THR A 276 33.41 -32.55 0.56
N VAL A 277 32.32 -32.40 -0.20
CA VAL A 277 30.95 -32.18 0.27
C VAL A 277 29.96 -32.97 -0.59
N ALA A 278 28.73 -33.21 -0.10
CA ALA A 278 27.71 -33.91 -0.87
C ALA A 278 27.09 -33.02 -1.96
N SER A 279 26.62 -33.63 -3.05
CA SER A 279 25.83 -32.91 -4.08
C SER A 279 24.55 -32.34 -3.47
N GLY A 280 24.29 -31.04 -3.69
CA GLY A 280 23.22 -30.27 -3.07
C GLY A 280 23.57 -29.57 -1.74
N THR A 281 24.85 -29.52 -1.35
CA THR A 281 25.28 -28.82 -0.12
C THR A 281 25.21 -27.29 -0.31
N SER A 282 24.75 -26.56 0.72
CA SER A 282 24.86 -25.10 0.78
C SER A 282 26.20 -24.67 1.40
N ILE A 283 26.93 -23.82 0.70
CA ILE A 283 28.22 -23.25 1.11
C ILE A 283 28.05 -21.75 1.38
N TRP A 284 28.71 -21.24 2.41
CA TRP A 284 28.90 -19.81 2.62
C TRP A 284 30.39 -19.47 2.62
N VAL A 285 30.75 -18.29 2.13
CA VAL A 285 32.15 -17.84 2.01
C VAL A 285 32.35 -16.53 2.78
N THR A 286 33.43 -16.43 3.56
CA THR A 286 33.88 -15.19 4.21
C THR A 286 35.23 -14.75 3.66
N SER A 287 35.53 -13.45 3.67
CA SER A 287 36.89 -12.94 3.51
C SER A 287 37.57 -12.67 4.86
N GLU A 288 38.90 -12.77 4.89
CA GLU A 288 39.75 -12.31 5.99
C GLU A 288 40.05 -10.80 5.93
N THR A 289 39.64 -10.11 4.85
CA THR A 289 39.82 -8.66 4.68
C THR A 289 38.80 -7.85 5.49
N THR A 290 39.16 -6.61 5.83
CA THR A 290 38.24 -5.60 6.39
C THR A 290 37.92 -4.49 5.36
N THR A 291 37.99 -4.81 4.07
CA THR A 291 37.82 -3.88 2.95
C THR A 291 37.11 -4.59 1.80
N PRO A 292 36.24 -3.90 1.02
CA PRO A 292 35.50 -4.52 -0.08
C PRO A 292 36.38 -5.27 -1.08
N ASN A 293 35.91 -6.43 -1.50
CA ASN A 293 36.60 -7.35 -2.40
C ASN A 293 35.65 -8.43 -2.95
N GLU A 294 36.11 -9.18 -3.93
CA GLU A 294 35.42 -10.34 -4.50
C GLU A 294 36.37 -11.55 -4.52
N THR A 295 35.81 -12.74 -4.69
CA THR A 295 36.57 -14.00 -4.80
C THR A 295 35.87 -15.00 -5.69
N THR A 296 36.45 -16.18 -5.84
CA THR A 296 35.86 -17.30 -6.59
C THR A 296 35.65 -18.48 -5.65
N LEU A 297 34.40 -18.95 -5.54
CA LEU A 297 34.09 -20.29 -5.03
C LEU A 297 34.15 -21.25 -6.21
N SER A 298 35.02 -22.26 -6.14
CA SER A 298 35.12 -23.32 -7.15
C SER A 298 34.52 -24.61 -6.63
N ALA A 299 33.84 -25.35 -7.50
CA ALA A 299 33.31 -26.68 -7.27
C ALA A 299 33.77 -27.61 -8.41
N ARG A 300 34.40 -28.73 -8.07
CA ARG A 300 34.90 -29.74 -9.04
C ARG A 300 34.35 -31.12 -8.70
N ALA A 301 33.83 -31.83 -9.69
CA ALA A 301 33.37 -33.21 -9.52
C ALA A 301 33.74 -34.09 -10.73
N ALA A 302 33.98 -35.38 -10.49
CA ALA A 302 34.09 -36.37 -11.56
C ALA A 302 32.68 -36.72 -12.05
N VAL A 303 32.38 -36.41 -13.31
CA VAL A 303 31.07 -36.55 -13.95
C VAL A 303 31.20 -37.20 -15.33
N THR A 304 30.08 -37.64 -15.91
CA THR A 304 30.08 -38.28 -17.24
C THR A 304 30.14 -37.24 -18.36
N ALA A 305 31.34 -37.02 -18.91
CA ALA A 305 31.52 -36.23 -20.13
C ALA A 305 31.18 -37.09 -21.36
N GLN A 306 30.25 -36.63 -22.20
CA GLN A 306 29.75 -37.41 -23.34
C GLN A 306 30.59 -37.19 -24.61
N GLY A 307 30.69 -38.23 -25.44
CA GLY A 307 31.35 -38.13 -26.76
C GLY A 307 30.73 -37.00 -27.60
N GLY A 308 31.57 -36.12 -28.13
CA GLY A 308 31.12 -34.90 -28.81
C GLY A 308 31.12 -33.62 -27.94
N GLN A 309 31.43 -33.72 -26.63
CA GLN A 309 31.70 -32.54 -25.80
C GLN A 309 32.96 -31.83 -26.30
N ILE A 310 32.96 -30.49 -26.34
CA ILE A 310 34.11 -29.68 -26.76
C ILE A 310 34.85 -29.16 -25.54
N TYR A 311 36.15 -29.07 -25.69
CA TYR A 311 37.10 -28.49 -24.76
C TYR A 311 37.91 -27.40 -25.50
N VAL A 312 37.89 -26.18 -24.98
CA VAL A 312 38.59 -25.01 -25.53
C VAL A 312 39.81 -24.67 -24.67
N TYR A 313 40.75 -23.91 -25.23
CA TYR A 313 41.95 -23.51 -24.52
C TYR A 313 41.63 -22.62 -23.31
N ASP A 314 42.14 -23.01 -22.14
CA ASP A 314 41.82 -22.40 -20.84
C ASP A 314 42.44 -21.01 -20.58
N GLY A 315 43.28 -20.52 -21.51
CA GLY A 315 43.93 -19.22 -21.43
C GLY A 315 45.08 -19.09 -20.43
N ASN A 316 45.47 -20.17 -19.72
CA ASN A 316 46.34 -20.06 -18.55
C ASN A 316 47.86 -20.03 -18.83
N ASP A 317 48.33 -20.38 -20.03
CA ASP A 317 49.76 -20.26 -20.38
C ASP A 317 50.06 -18.89 -21.02
N PRO A 318 50.76 -17.97 -20.32
CA PRO A 318 51.06 -16.63 -20.84
C PRO A 318 52.03 -16.63 -22.03
N ASN A 319 52.59 -17.79 -22.41
CA ASN A 319 53.45 -17.95 -23.58
C ASN A 319 52.68 -18.49 -24.81
N LEU A 320 51.45 -18.96 -24.62
CA LEU A 320 50.61 -19.56 -25.66
C LEU A 320 49.33 -18.70 -25.81
N PRO A 321 49.26 -17.83 -26.83
CA PRO A 321 48.14 -16.88 -26.97
C PRO A 321 46.84 -17.51 -27.48
N ASP A 322 46.93 -18.73 -28.00
CA ASP A 322 45.84 -19.49 -28.64
C ASP A 322 46.28 -20.97 -28.74
N ALA A 323 45.34 -21.91 -28.63
CA ALA A 323 45.59 -23.33 -28.82
C ALA A 323 44.33 -24.05 -29.32
N GLN A 324 44.52 -24.99 -30.25
CA GLN A 324 43.42 -25.67 -30.96
C GLN A 324 42.42 -26.31 -30.00
N SER A 325 41.14 -26.03 -30.21
CA SER A 325 40.00 -26.69 -29.58
C SER A 325 40.02 -28.19 -29.85
N VAL A 326 39.50 -28.98 -28.92
CA VAL A 326 39.46 -30.45 -29.04
C VAL A 326 38.09 -31.00 -28.68
N ILE A 327 37.67 -32.06 -29.37
CA ILE A 327 36.39 -32.76 -29.13
C ILE A 327 36.63 -34.11 -28.47
N LEU A 328 35.83 -34.41 -27.44
CA LEU A 328 35.91 -35.66 -26.68
C LEU A 328 35.52 -36.85 -27.56
N ALA A 329 36.46 -37.78 -27.74
CA ALA A 329 36.39 -38.82 -28.76
C ALA A 329 35.58 -40.06 -28.33
N ARG A 330 35.25 -40.19 -27.03
CA ARG A 330 34.30 -41.17 -26.47
C ARG A 330 33.73 -40.67 -25.14
N THR A 331 32.52 -41.10 -24.79
CA THR A 331 31.98 -40.89 -23.44
C THR A 331 32.87 -41.53 -22.37
N THR A 332 33.19 -40.80 -21.31
CA THR A 332 34.03 -41.24 -20.20
C THR A 332 33.81 -40.36 -18.96
N GLU A 333 34.30 -40.78 -17.79
CA GLU A 333 34.34 -39.91 -16.61
C GLU A 333 35.52 -38.93 -16.72
N LEU A 334 35.25 -37.65 -16.46
CA LEU A 334 36.23 -36.56 -16.36
C LEU A 334 35.80 -35.62 -15.22
N GLU A 335 36.75 -34.86 -14.68
CA GLU A 335 36.44 -33.73 -13.82
C GLU A 335 35.85 -32.59 -14.62
N ALA A 336 34.74 -32.04 -14.15
CA ALA A 336 34.19 -30.77 -14.60
C ALA A 336 34.17 -29.74 -13.45
N VAL A 337 34.13 -28.46 -13.80
CA VAL A 337 34.24 -27.33 -12.86
C VAL A 337 33.08 -26.36 -13.01
N ALA A 338 32.52 -25.93 -11.88
CA ALA A 338 31.68 -24.75 -11.80
C ALA A 338 32.30 -23.72 -10.85
N GLN A 339 32.00 -22.45 -11.11
CA GLN A 339 32.46 -21.32 -10.31
C GLN A 339 31.32 -20.37 -9.97
N ALA A 340 31.46 -19.68 -8.84
CA ALA A 340 30.60 -18.56 -8.44
C ALA A 340 31.44 -17.45 -7.82
N THR A 341 30.88 -16.22 -7.80
CA THR A 341 31.55 -15.03 -7.27
C THR A 341 30.92 -14.55 -5.95
N PRO A 342 31.49 -14.92 -4.78
CA PRO A 342 31.20 -14.24 -3.52
C PRO A 342 31.80 -12.82 -3.50
N GLY A 343 30.95 -11.81 -3.35
CA GLY A 343 31.32 -10.40 -3.19
C GLY A 343 31.15 -9.91 -1.75
N PHE A 344 31.99 -8.95 -1.35
CA PHE A 344 31.95 -8.33 -0.02
C PHE A 344 31.93 -6.81 -0.13
N PHE A 345 30.88 -6.16 0.38
CA PHE A 345 30.69 -4.70 0.35
C PHE A 345 30.85 -4.04 1.72
N ALA A 346 31.19 -2.75 1.74
CA ALA A 346 31.21 -1.96 2.96
C ALA A 346 29.77 -1.54 3.33
N ALA A 347 29.37 -1.77 4.57
CA ALA A 347 28.01 -1.60 5.03
C ALA A 347 27.96 -0.76 6.32
N GLY A 348 26.98 0.14 6.40
CA GLY A 348 26.68 0.91 7.59
C GLY A 348 25.42 0.41 8.31
N SER A 349 24.76 1.32 9.02
CA SER A 349 23.43 1.09 9.58
C SER A 349 22.55 2.33 9.53
N LEU A 350 21.24 2.13 9.47
CA LEU A 350 20.24 3.18 9.65
C LEU A 350 19.59 3.05 11.02
N THR A 351 19.59 4.11 11.82
CA THR A 351 18.76 4.19 13.03
C THR A 351 17.56 5.10 12.81
N VAL A 352 16.35 4.53 12.82
CA VAL A 352 15.09 5.27 12.68
C VAL A 352 14.51 5.52 14.07
N THR A 353 14.34 6.79 14.42
CA THR A 353 13.78 7.25 15.70
C THR A 353 12.41 7.87 15.47
N LYS A 354 11.40 7.45 16.24
CA LYS A 354 10.03 7.98 16.19
C LYS A 354 9.74 8.77 17.46
N THR A 355 9.37 10.03 17.31
CA THR A 355 9.09 10.96 18.42
C THR A 355 7.65 11.48 18.38
N PHE A 356 7.16 11.95 19.54
CA PHE A 356 5.79 12.41 19.73
C PHE A 356 5.76 13.76 20.48
N ALA A 357 4.92 14.68 19.99
CA ALA A 357 4.66 15.99 20.58
C ALA A 357 3.17 16.34 20.48
N GLY A 358 2.72 17.38 21.19
CA GLY A 358 1.31 17.79 21.24
C GLY A 358 0.61 17.45 22.56
N ASP A 359 -0.64 17.88 22.70
CA ASP A 359 -1.47 17.74 23.91
C ASP A 359 -2.19 16.38 23.99
N ALA A 360 -2.41 15.71 22.85
CA ALA A 360 -3.12 14.44 22.78
C ALA A 360 -2.20 13.20 22.61
N VAL A 361 -0.89 13.36 22.86
CA VAL A 361 0.08 12.26 22.83
C VAL A 361 -0.34 11.13 23.80
N GLY A 362 -0.46 9.92 23.27
CA GLY A 362 -1.01 8.77 24.00
C GLY A 362 -2.48 8.45 23.69
N GLN A 363 -3.09 9.14 22.72
CA GLN A 363 -4.46 8.89 22.23
C GLN A 363 -4.51 8.52 20.73
N GLN A 364 -3.36 8.53 20.04
CA GLN A 364 -3.27 8.14 18.63
C GLN A 364 -3.36 6.62 18.44
N GLY A 365 -3.93 6.20 17.31
CA GLY A 365 -3.98 4.81 16.86
C GLY A 365 -2.59 4.24 16.51
N PRO A 366 -2.53 2.98 16.04
CA PRO A 366 -1.27 2.37 15.64
C PRO A 366 -0.66 3.11 14.46
N ILE A 367 0.67 3.11 14.41
CA ILE A 367 1.49 3.78 13.40
C ILE A 367 2.33 2.74 12.68
N GLN A 368 2.58 2.94 11.40
CA GLN A 368 3.54 2.14 10.62
C GLN A 368 4.46 3.07 9.83
N LEU A 369 5.77 2.86 10.03
CA LEU A 369 6.82 3.43 9.19
C LEU A 369 7.27 2.38 8.16
N LEU A 370 7.50 2.83 6.93
CA LEU A 370 8.12 2.05 5.86
C LEU A 370 9.47 2.68 5.51
N VAL A 371 10.52 1.88 5.58
CA VAL A 371 11.91 2.24 5.30
C VAL A 371 12.30 1.57 3.98
N ASP A 372 12.73 2.37 3.01
CA ASP A 372 13.24 1.90 1.71
C ASP A 372 14.67 2.42 1.54
N CYS A 373 15.64 1.51 1.47
CA CYS A 373 17.06 1.80 1.24
C CYS A 373 17.57 1.18 -0.07
N GLY A 374 16.67 0.90 -1.03
CA GLY A 374 16.98 0.25 -2.30
C GLY A 374 16.62 -1.24 -2.33
N GLU A 375 17.01 -1.90 -3.42
CA GLU A 375 16.73 -3.32 -3.70
C GLU A 375 17.22 -4.22 -2.55
N ASP A 376 16.39 -5.17 -2.13
CA ASP A 376 16.52 -6.02 -0.92
C ASP A 376 16.60 -5.33 0.46
N TYR A 377 16.87 -4.02 0.55
CA TYR A 377 16.97 -3.27 1.82
C TYR A 377 15.68 -2.50 2.16
N SER A 378 14.56 -3.21 2.30
CA SER A 378 13.27 -2.63 2.72
C SER A 378 12.77 -3.20 4.07
N TYR A 379 12.24 -2.33 4.92
CA TYR A 379 11.84 -2.67 6.30
C TYR A 379 10.57 -1.95 6.75
N THR A 380 9.85 -2.54 7.70
CA THR A 380 8.68 -1.93 8.35
C THR A 380 8.87 -1.85 9.86
N ALA A 381 8.57 -0.69 10.45
CA ALA A 381 8.47 -0.52 11.90
C ALA A 381 7.04 -0.19 12.30
N ASP A 382 6.39 -1.12 13.01
CA ASP A 382 5.11 -0.88 13.67
C ASP A 382 5.32 -0.23 15.04
N ILE A 383 4.57 0.84 15.31
CA ILE A 383 4.50 1.49 16.63
C ILE A 383 3.08 1.29 17.17
N PRO A 384 2.90 0.76 18.39
CA PRO A 384 1.57 0.52 18.95
C PRO A 384 0.80 1.81 19.18
N ALA A 385 -0.53 1.70 19.19
CA ALA A 385 -1.42 2.77 19.61
C ALA A 385 -1.07 3.26 21.03
N ASN A 386 -1.38 4.53 21.29
CA ASN A 386 -1.16 5.20 22.57
C ASN A 386 0.32 5.29 23.02
N ALA A 387 1.28 5.19 22.08
CA ALA A 387 2.69 5.38 22.37
C ALA A 387 3.00 6.81 22.84
N THR A 388 3.70 6.94 23.97
CA THR A 388 4.10 8.23 24.56
C THR A 388 5.62 8.41 24.67
N ALA A 389 6.39 7.33 24.55
CA ALA A 389 7.84 7.34 24.57
C ALA A 389 8.41 7.39 23.14
N THR A 390 9.64 7.91 23.02
CA THR A 390 10.44 7.78 21.80
C THR A 390 10.71 6.30 21.51
N GLN A 391 10.42 5.87 20.28
CA GLN A 391 10.76 4.52 19.79
C GLN A 391 12.01 4.61 18.90
N THR A 392 12.85 3.58 18.91
CA THR A 392 14.07 3.54 18.09
C THR A 392 14.24 2.14 17.49
N PHE A 393 14.56 2.10 16.20
CA PHE A 393 14.76 0.89 15.40
C PHE A 393 16.10 1.01 14.65
N THR A 394 16.93 -0.02 14.64
CA THR A 394 18.24 0.01 13.95
C THR A 394 18.35 -1.12 12.95
N TYR A 395 18.71 -0.78 11.72
CA TYR A 395 18.82 -1.67 10.56
C TYR A 395 20.28 -1.71 10.10
N PRO A 396 21.05 -2.75 10.47
CA PRO A 396 22.45 -2.91 10.09
C PRO A 396 22.60 -3.62 8.73
N GLY A 397 23.79 -3.50 8.12
CA GLY A 397 24.16 -4.27 6.93
C GLY A 397 23.73 -3.64 5.60
N ILE A 398 23.26 -2.40 5.62
CA ILE A 398 22.87 -1.64 4.42
C ILE A 398 24.15 -1.13 3.72
N PRO A 399 24.31 -1.30 2.40
CA PRO A 399 25.49 -0.84 1.67
C PRO A 399 25.73 0.67 1.82
N ILE A 400 27.00 1.05 1.95
CA ILE A 400 27.43 2.45 2.01
C ILE A 400 27.14 3.14 0.67
N GLY A 401 26.57 4.34 0.74
CA GLY A 401 26.10 5.10 -0.41
C GLY A 401 24.62 4.88 -0.75
N ASN A 402 23.94 3.88 -0.18
CA ASN A 402 22.50 3.71 -0.38
C ASN A 402 21.73 4.89 0.21
N ALA A 403 20.73 5.38 -0.54
CA ALA A 403 19.83 6.43 -0.11
C ALA A 403 18.58 5.83 0.55
N CYS A 404 18.54 5.87 1.88
CA CYS A 404 17.39 5.47 2.66
C CYS A 404 16.33 6.56 2.68
N THR A 405 15.06 6.19 2.53
CA THR A 405 13.90 7.07 2.74
C THR A 405 12.91 6.40 3.69
N VAL A 406 12.51 7.13 4.72
CA VAL A 406 11.54 6.71 5.73
C VAL A 406 10.23 7.45 5.47
N THR A 407 9.17 6.68 5.24
CA THR A 407 7.79 7.15 5.02
C THR A 407 6.88 6.68 6.16
N GLU A 408 5.75 7.34 6.33
CA GLU A 408 4.73 6.97 7.31
C GLU A 408 3.36 6.78 6.62
N PRO A 409 3.11 5.61 6.01
CA PRO A 409 1.82 5.31 5.38
C PRO A 409 0.64 5.27 6.37
N THR A 410 0.89 5.11 7.68
CA THR A 410 -0.14 5.13 8.73
C THR A 410 0.31 6.01 9.90
N THR A 411 -0.31 7.18 10.07
CA THR A 411 0.09 8.20 11.08
C THR A 411 -0.58 8.03 12.46
N GLY A 412 -1.52 7.10 12.60
CA GLY A 412 -2.29 6.93 13.85
C GLY A 412 -3.39 7.96 14.09
N SER A 413 -3.71 8.85 13.12
CA SER A 413 -4.90 9.72 13.20
C SER A 413 -6.18 8.93 13.47
N THR A 414 -7.06 9.47 14.33
CA THR A 414 -8.34 8.83 14.70
C THR A 414 -9.51 9.80 14.53
N THR A 415 -10.72 9.38 14.89
CA THR A 415 -11.87 10.29 15.03
C THR A 415 -11.74 11.27 16.20
N ALA A 416 -10.83 11.04 17.15
CA ALA A 416 -10.60 11.89 18.31
C ALA A 416 -9.36 12.79 18.19
N VAL A 417 -8.33 12.36 17.44
CA VAL A 417 -7.08 13.10 17.25
C VAL A 417 -6.70 13.28 15.79
N ASP A 418 -6.12 14.45 15.49
CA ASP A 418 -5.27 14.65 14.31
C ASP A 418 -3.82 14.27 14.64
N VAL A 419 -3.15 13.66 13.67
CA VAL A 419 -1.70 13.44 13.72
C VAL A 419 -1.07 13.98 12.44
N THR A 420 -0.21 14.99 12.60
CA THR A 420 0.67 15.49 11.54
C THR A 420 2.05 14.86 11.70
N THR A 421 2.71 14.58 10.58
CA THR A 421 4.04 13.97 10.50
C THR A 421 4.97 14.85 9.66
N ASP A 422 6.28 14.77 9.93
CA ASP A 422 7.34 15.35 9.11
C ASP A 422 7.87 14.38 8.04
N ALA A 423 7.34 13.15 7.96
CA ALA A 423 7.66 12.19 6.89
C ALA A 423 7.20 12.70 5.50
N PRO A 424 7.95 12.40 4.41
CA PRO A 424 9.14 11.57 4.37
C PRO A 424 10.42 12.30 4.82
N GLN A 425 11.35 11.54 5.39
CA GLN A 425 12.73 11.97 5.66
C GLN A 425 13.71 10.99 5.01
N SER A 426 14.86 11.47 4.55
CA SER A 426 15.84 10.67 3.81
C SER A 426 17.27 10.87 4.31
N ALA A 427 18.09 9.84 4.12
CA ALA A 427 19.46 9.72 4.59
C ALA A 427 20.32 8.99 3.55
N THR A 428 21.64 9.17 3.57
CA THR A 428 22.58 8.33 2.82
C THR A 428 23.48 7.61 3.82
N ILE A 429 23.63 6.30 3.67
CA ILE A 429 24.42 5.49 4.61
C ILE A 429 25.92 5.71 4.39
N ASP A 430 26.66 5.95 5.47
CA ASP A 430 28.11 6.09 5.48
C ASP A 430 28.80 5.06 6.41
N GLU A 431 30.08 5.27 6.72
CA GLU A 431 30.90 4.36 7.54
C GLU A 431 30.54 4.38 9.04
N ASP A 432 30.01 5.50 9.57
CA ASP A 432 29.61 5.63 10.97
C ASP A 432 28.14 5.21 11.19
N GLY A 433 27.30 5.35 10.15
CA GLY A 433 25.86 5.05 10.17
C GLY A 433 25.01 6.27 10.50
N GLU A 434 23.82 6.33 9.89
CA GLU A 434 22.99 7.55 9.87
C GLU A 434 21.69 7.40 10.68
N THR A 435 21.18 8.51 11.23
CA THR A 435 20.00 8.56 12.09
C THR A 435 18.89 9.44 11.52
N VAL A 436 17.81 8.81 11.05
CA VAL A 436 16.58 9.51 10.65
C VAL A 436 15.64 9.62 11.85
N THR A 437 15.17 10.84 12.14
CA THR A 437 14.07 11.06 13.09
C THR A 437 12.80 11.42 12.35
N ILE A 438 11.68 10.78 12.71
CA ILE A 438 10.32 11.16 12.31
C ILE A 438 9.61 11.68 13.57
N ALA A 439 8.95 12.84 13.47
CA ALA A 439 8.19 13.46 14.55
C ALA A 439 6.70 13.54 14.21
N ASN A 440 5.86 13.00 15.10
CA ASN A 440 4.41 13.21 15.05
C ASN A 440 3.98 14.28 16.06
N THR A 441 3.18 15.23 15.58
CA THR A 441 2.40 16.10 16.47
C THR A 441 0.97 15.58 16.55
N VAL A 442 0.51 15.23 17.76
CA VAL A 442 -0.77 14.61 18.06
C VAL A 442 -1.64 15.62 18.81
N THR A 443 -2.75 16.06 18.20
CA THR A 443 -3.64 17.09 18.76
C THR A 443 -5.08 16.61 18.85
N LEU A 444 -5.81 17.07 19.86
CA LEU A 444 -7.25 16.82 19.96
C LEU A 444 -8.00 17.39 18.74
N ARG A 445 -9.08 16.73 18.33
CA ARG A 445 -10.12 17.30 17.46
C ARG A 445 -11.23 17.90 18.32
N PRO A 446 -11.20 19.20 18.67
CA PRO A 446 -12.35 19.79 19.35
C PRO A 446 -13.60 19.75 18.47
N GLY A 447 -14.77 19.78 19.08
CA GLY A 447 -16.05 19.92 18.41
C GLY A 447 -16.65 21.32 18.57
N GLY A 448 -17.95 21.42 18.34
CA GLY A 448 -18.73 22.63 18.55
C GLY A 448 -20.18 22.36 18.94
N LEU A 449 -20.87 23.41 19.37
CA LEU A 449 -22.27 23.39 19.77
C LEU A 449 -23.03 24.44 18.96
N THR A 450 -24.22 24.09 18.44
CA THR A 450 -25.16 25.06 17.88
C THR A 450 -26.46 25.01 18.68
N VAL A 451 -26.76 26.10 19.37
CA VAL A 451 -27.98 26.29 20.17
C VAL A 451 -29.00 27.05 19.33
N THR A 452 -30.15 26.41 19.10
CA THR A 452 -31.27 26.98 18.35
C THR A 452 -32.44 27.22 19.29
N LYS A 453 -32.84 28.49 19.46
CA LYS A 453 -34.08 28.86 20.14
C LYS A 453 -35.17 29.13 19.12
N VAL A 454 -36.25 28.35 19.19
CA VAL A 454 -37.45 28.54 18.37
C VAL A 454 -38.52 29.24 19.21
N VAL A 455 -39.19 30.23 18.63
CA VAL A 455 -40.34 30.93 19.24
C VAL A 455 -41.55 30.74 18.33
N THR A 456 -42.67 30.31 18.90
CA THR A 456 -43.91 29.96 18.19
C THR A 456 -45.15 30.42 18.99
N GLY A 457 -46.35 30.19 18.43
CA GLY A 457 -47.62 30.53 19.08
C GLY A 457 -48.19 31.89 18.67
N ALA A 458 -49.46 32.12 19.00
CA ALA A 458 -50.22 33.28 18.53
C ALA A 458 -49.85 34.60 19.25
N ALA A 459 -49.22 34.53 20.43
CA ALA A 459 -48.72 35.69 21.18
C ALA A 459 -47.20 35.91 21.01
N ALA A 460 -46.54 35.20 20.09
CA ALA A 460 -45.13 35.40 19.80
C ALA A 460 -44.87 36.81 19.27
N GLY A 461 -44.06 37.58 19.98
CA GLY A 461 -43.88 39.02 19.79
C GLY A 461 -44.55 39.88 20.87
N LEU A 462 -45.16 39.27 21.89
CA LEU A 462 -45.78 39.95 23.05
C LEU A 462 -45.18 39.53 24.40
N GLN A 463 -44.35 38.49 24.43
CA GLN A 463 -43.68 38.01 25.63
C GLN A 463 -42.47 38.90 26.05
N GLY A 464 -42.08 38.81 27.31
CA GLY A 464 -40.89 39.44 27.89
C GLY A 464 -39.57 38.78 27.46
N ASP A 465 -38.47 39.13 28.15
CA ASP A 465 -37.14 38.59 27.85
C ASP A 465 -37.07 37.08 28.10
N ILE A 466 -36.68 36.33 27.08
CA ILE A 466 -36.38 34.89 27.14
C ILE A 466 -34.88 34.74 27.40
N VAL A 467 -34.48 33.90 28.36
CA VAL A 467 -33.08 33.66 28.71
C VAL A 467 -32.80 32.17 28.75
N LEU A 468 -31.87 31.71 27.90
CA LEU A 468 -31.25 30.40 28.03
C LEU A 468 -29.90 30.51 28.76
N ASP A 469 -29.60 29.52 29.57
CA ASP A 469 -28.29 29.26 30.16
C ASP A 469 -27.66 28.05 29.45
N ILE A 470 -26.38 28.14 29.08
CA ILE A 470 -25.67 27.17 28.25
C ILE A 470 -24.42 26.72 29.03
N ASP A 471 -24.54 25.60 29.74
CA ASP A 471 -23.51 25.05 30.62
C ASP A 471 -22.86 23.80 30.00
N CYS A 472 -21.58 23.90 29.65
CA CYS A 472 -20.70 22.80 29.25
C CYS A 472 -19.61 22.54 30.32
N GLY A 473 -19.94 22.76 31.59
CA GLY A 473 -19.02 22.70 32.72
C GLY A 473 -17.88 23.69 32.59
N THR A 474 -16.64 23.22 32.69
CA THR A 474 -15.46 24.10 32.61
C THR A 474 -15.10 24.55 31.20
N ALA A 475 -15.78 24.07 30.15
CA ALA A 475 -15.48 24.42 28.76
C ALA A 475 -16.20 25.69 28.27
N LEU A 476 -17.45 25.89 28.70
CA LEU A 476 -18.31 27.00 28.30
C LEU A 476 -19.39 27.21 29.37
N ALA A 477 -19.65 28.46 29.73
CA ALA A 477 -20.79 28.86 30.57
C ALA A 477 -21.26 30.24 30.06
N GLU A 478 -22.30 30.25 29.23
CA GLU A 478 -22.76 31.42 28.48
C GLU A 478 -24.29 31.58 28.52
N THR A 479 -24.79 32.79 28.26
CA THR A 479 -26.24 33.06 28.26
C THR A 479 -26.73 33.55 26.90
N PHE A 480 -27.85 33.00 26.44
CA PHE A 480 -28.51 33.40 25.20
C PHE A 480 -29.84 34.08 25.51
N THR A 481 -29.83 35.41 25.56
CA THR A 481 -31.02 36.23 25.80
C THR A 481 -31.66 36.66 24.47
N LEU A 482 -32.95 36.39 24.31
CA LEU A 482 -33.79 36.93 23.25
C LEU A 482 -34.71 38.00 23.85
N PRO A 483 -34.70 39.25 23.35
CA PRO A 483 -35.36 40.37 24.02
C PRO A 483 -36.89 40.29 23.95
N ALA A 484 -37.55 40.98 24.87
CA ALA A 484 -39.00 41.18 24.89
C ALA A 484 -39.53 41.64 23.52
N GLY A 485 -40.65 41.09 23.10
CA GLY A 485 -41.23 41.31 21.77
C GLY A 485 -40.56 40.53 20.63
N THR A 486 -39.71 39.54 20.93
CA THR A 486 -39.16 38.61 19.93
C THR A 486 -40.28 37.85 19.20
N VAL A 487 -40.37 38.05 17.89
CA VAL A 487 -41.40 37.45 17.02
C VAL A 487 -41.22 35.94 16.83
N ALA A 488 -42.24 35.26 16.28
CA ALA A 488 -42.13 33.86 15.89
C ALA A 488 -40.98 33.65 14.87
N GLY A 489 -40.10 32.69 15.13
CA GLY A 489 -38.87 32.50 14.37
C GLY A 489 -37.92 31.48 14.98
N SER A 490 -36.72 31.38 14.39
CA SER A 490 -35.63 30.52 14.85
C SER A 490 -34.36 31.36 14.98
N TYR A 491 -33.72 31.29 16.13
CA TYR A 491 -32.61 32.13 16.55
C TYR A 491 -31.44 31.25 16.96
N VAL A 492 -30.25 31.48 16.40
CA VAL A 492 -29.14 30.52 16.46
C VAL A 492 -27.89 31.18 17.02
N GLN A 493 -27.22 30.48 17.94
CA GLN A 493 -25.90 30.82 18.46
C GLN A 493 -25.00 29.58 18.34
N SER A 494 -23.76 29.75 17.90
CA SER A 494 -22.81 28.64 17.70
C SER A 494 -21.50 28.90 18.42
N PHE A 495 -20.92 27.83 18.96
CA PHE A 495 -19.67 27.79 19.71
C PHE A 495 -18.74 26.76 19.05
N THR A 496 -17.46 27.09 18.92
CA THR A 496 -16.42 26.22 18.36
C THR A 496 -15.39 25.86 19.42
N ASP A 497 -14.44 25.00 19.07
CA ASP A 497 -13.25 24.71 19.86
C ASP A 497 -13.55 24.10 21.26
N LEU A 498 -14.74 23.49 21.40
CA LEU A 498 -15.15 22.79 22.62
C LEU A 498 -14.45 21.43 22.72
N PRO A 499 -13.94 21.02 23.90
CA PRO A 499 -13.31 19.71 24.05
C PRO A 499 -14.27 18.57 23.70
N SER A 500 -13.76 17.50 23.10
CA SER A 500 -14.54 16.30 22.82
C SER A 500 -15.02 15.61 24.09
N ASP A 501 -16.14 14.90 23.98
CA ASP A 501 -16.83 14.19 25.07
C ASP A 501 -17.31 15.11 26.22
N THR A 502 -17.28 16.44 26.02
CA THR A 502 -17.94 17.41 26.88
C THR A 502 -19.46 17.24 26.79
N GLU A 503 -20.12 17.16 27.93
CA GLU A 503 -21.58 17.23 28.03
C GLU A 503 -22.01 18.68 28.22
N CYS A 504 -22.92 19.17 27.37
CA CYS A 504 -23.48 20.51 27.41
C CYS A 504 -24.98 20.42 27.68
N THR A 505 -25.47 21.11 28.70
CA THR A 505 -26.90 21.27 29.00
C THR A 505 -27.35 22.69 28.74
N ILE A 506 -28.44 22.85 27.99
CA ILE A 506 -29.06 24.13 27.69
C ILE A 506 -30.38 24.16 28.46
N THR A 507 -30.51 25.16 29.34
CA THR A 507 -31.64 25.31 30.28
C THR A 507 -32.39 26.61 29.98
N GLU A 508 -33.72 26.62 30.01
CA GLU A 508 -34.46 27.91 29.99
C GLU A 508 -34.66 28.47 31.41
N THR A 509 -33.99 29.59 31.70
CA THR A 509 -34.04 30.26 33.02
C THR A 509 -35.05 31.40 33.08
N SER A 510 -35.51 31.91 31.92
CA SER A 510 -36.68 32.79 31.80
C SER A 510 -37.43 32.50 30.51
N SER A 511 -38.75 32.26 30.58
CA SER A 511 -39.59 32.08 29.39
C SER A 511 -40.23 33.35 28.85
N GLY A 512 -40.02 34.50 29.51
CA GLY A 512 -40.67 35.75 29.15
C GLY A 512 -42.19 35.76 29.38
N SER A 513 -42.76 34.78 30.10
CA SER A 513 -44.18 34.80 30.51
C SER A 513 -44.53 36.09 31.25
N THR A 514 -45.71 36.63 30.96
CA THR A 514 -46.26 37.84 31.58
C THR A 514 -47.65 37.57 32.15
N ASP A 515 -48.28 38.58 32.73
CA ASP A 515 -49.68 38.50 33.16
C ASP A 515 -50.58 38.12 31.96
N THR A 516 -50.44 38.79 30.81
CA THR A 516 -51.30 38.59 29.62
C THR A 516 -50.80 37.54 28.63
N VAL A 517 -49.57 37.03 28.77
CA VAL A 517 -48.96 36.05 27.87
C VAL A 517 -48.43 34.85 28.66
N LEU A 518 -48.94 33.66 28.37
CA LEU A 518 -48.33 32.41 28.83
C LEU A 518 -47.29 31.98 27.81
N VAL A 519 -46.09 31.60 28.28
CA VAL A 519 -45.05 30.99 27.44
C VAL A 519 -44.66 29.64 28.02
N GLU A 520 -44.96 28.59 27.25
CA GLU A 520 -44.63 27.21 27.57
C GLU A 520 -43.31 26.83 26.87
N PRO A 521 -42.21 26.58 27.62
CA PRO A 521 -40.98 26.03 27.07
C PRO A 521 -41.08 24.52 26.87
N SER A 522 -40.27 24.00 25.96
CA SER A 522 -39.88 22.58 25.93
C SER A 522 -38.95 22.24 27.10
N ASP A 523 -38.82 20.95 27.41
CA ASP A 523 -37.81 20.45 28.36
C ASP A 523 -36.38 20.91 27.99
N ASP A 524 -35.51 20.95 29.00
CA ASP A 524 -34.07 21.26 28.86
C ASP A 524 -33.36 20.22 27.97
N VAL A 525 -32.29 20.66 27.28
CA VAL A 525 -31.61 19.84 26.25
C VAL A 525 -30.16 19.59 26.61
N THR A 526 -29.80 18.33 26.81
CA THR A 526 -28.41 17.87 27.02
C THR A 526 -27.86 17.20 25.76
N VAL A 527 -26.65 17.58 25.34
CA VAL A 527 -25.94 17.01 24.17
C VAL A 527 -24.45 16.79 24.47
N THR A 528 -23.84 15.78 23.84
CA THR A 528 -22.40 15.47 24.00
C THR A 528 -21.60 15.90 22.78
N ILE A 529 -20.60 16.76 22.97
CA ILE A 529 -19.72 17.27 21.91
C ILE A 529 -18.89 16.12 21.33
N GLN A 530 -19.16 15.74 20.09
CA GLN A 530 -18.37 14.73 19.38
C GLN A 530 -17.07 15.35 18.85
N PRO A 531 -15.92 14.64 18.92
CA PRO A 531 -14.66 15.18 18.42
C PRO A 531 -14.71 15.51 16.93
N GLY A 532 -14.30 16.72 16.56
CA GLY A 532 -14.40 17.25 15.18
C GLY A 532 -15.83 17.44 14.66
N GLY A 533 -16.86 17.22 15.47
CA GLY A 533 -18.27 17.33 15.11
C GLY A 533 -18.96 18.55 15.72
N VAL A 534 -20.14 18.89 15.20
CA VAL A 534 -21.03 19.90 15.79
C VAL A 534 -22.24 19.18 16.37
N ALA A 535 -22.57 19.46 17.63
CA ALA A 535 -23.81 19.05 18.27
C ALA A 535 -24.88 20.12 18.10
N ASP A 536 -26.10 19.73 17.76
CA ASP A 536 -27.24 20.63 17.62
C ASP A 536 -28.20 20.48 18.82
N ALA A 537 -28.46 21.58 19.53
CA ALA A 537 -29.45 21.66 20.60
C ALA A 537 -30.60 22.58 20.17
N THR A 538 -31.86 22.19 20.40
CA THR A 538 -33.04 22.99 20.01
C THR A 538 -34.07 23.05 21.14
N ILE A 539 -34.32 24.26 21.66
CA ILE A 539 -35.38 24.53 22.65
C ILE A 539 -36.47 25.35 21.98
N THR A 540 -37.74 25.03 22.24
CA THR A 540 -38.90 25.70 21.63
C THR A 540 -39.78 26.35 22.69
N ASN A 541 -40.23 27.58 22.43
CA ASN A 541 -41.28 28.24 23.22
C ASN A 541 -42.58 28.35 22.42
N THR A 542 -43.71 28.14 23.10
CA THR A 542 -45.05 28.39 22.58
C THR A 542 -45.68 29.52 23.39
N ALA A 543 -45.88 30.68 22.76
CA ALA A 543 -46.48 31.86 23.38
C ALA A 543 -47.98 31.97 23.04
N THR A 544 -48.83 31.95 24.06
CA THR A 544 -50.29 32.07 23.97
C THR A 544 -50.77 33.27 24.78
N LEU A 545 -51.92 33.84 24.40
CA LEU A 545 -52.58 34.84 25.24
C LEU A 545 -53.18 34.14 26.46
N ARG A 546 -53.21 34.84 27.60
CA ARG A 546 -53.89 34.40 28.82
C ARG A 546 -55.25 35.11 28.92
N PRO A 547 -56.36 34.53 28.42
CA PRO A 547 -57.69 35.08 28.65
C PRO A 547 -58.08 34.99 30.13
N GLY A 548 -59.17 35.65 30.51
CA GLY A 548 -59.82 35.52 31.82
C GLY A 548 -61.26 35.07 31.69
N ASP A 549 -61.89 34.77 32.82
CA ASP A 549 -63.25 34.28 32.88
C ASP A 549 -64.17 35.30 33.58
N LEU A 550 -65.48 35.24 33.31
CA LEU A 550 -66.51 36.06 33.93
C LEU A 550 -67.58 35.18 34.56
N THR A 551 -67.74 35.27 35.88
CA THR A 551 -68.84 34.63 36.61
C THR A 551 -69.89 35.68 36.99
N VAL A 552 -71.07 35.61 36.36
CA VAL A 552 -72.22 36.49 36.59
C VAL A 552 -73.19 35.81 37.56
N THR A 553 -73.45 36.46 38.68
CA THR A 553 -74.39 36.00 39.71
C THR A 553 -75.63 36.89 39.77
N LYS A 554 -76.81 36.32 39.51
CA LYS A 554 -78.09 36.96 39.85
C LYS A 554 -78.55 36.46 41.22
N ILE A 555 -78.80 37.38 42.15
CA ILE A 555 -79.40 37.06 43.44
C ILE A 555 -80.86 37.53 43.44
N VAL A 556 -81.78 36.68 43.90
CA VAL A 556 -83.20 37.02 44.11
C VAL A 556 -83.50 36.92 45.61
N THR A 557 -84.07 37.98 46.18
CA THR A 557 -84.37 38.15 47.60
C THR A 557 -85.71 38.87 47.81
N GLY A 558 -86.09 39.12 49.05
CA GLY A 558 -87.38 39.72 49.40
C GLY A 558 -88.45 38.68 49.76
N GLU A 559 -89.54 39.13 50.37
CA GLU A 559 -90.57 38.23 50.92
C GLU A 559 -91.55 37.69 49.87
N ALA A 560 -91.66 38.37 48.72
CA ALA A 560 -92.48 37.95 47.59
C ALA A 560 -91.67 37.26 46.46
N ALA A 561 -90.41 36.90 46.72
CA ALA A 561 -89.60 36.10 45.81
C ALA A 561 -90.24 34.72 45.56
N GLY A 562 -90.29 34.31 44.29
CA GLY A 562 -91.10 33.18 43.80
C GLY A 562 -92.43 33.61 43.16
N LEU A 563 -92.76 34.90 43.16
CA LEU A 563 -93.95 35.46 42.49
C LEU A 563 -93.64 36.36 41.29
N GLN A 564 -92.39 36.81 41.12
CA GLN A 564 -91.95 37.63 39.99
C GLN A 564 -91.97 36.85 38.66
N ASP A 565 -92.15 37.58 37.55
CA ASP A 565 -92.02 37.07 36.19
C ASP A 565 -90.53 36.91 35.79
N GLU A 566 -90.25 36.65 34.51
CA GLU A 566 -88.92 36.32 34.01
C GLU A 566 -87.92 37.50 34.14
N ILE A 567 -86.79 37.23 34.79
CA ILE A 567 -85.67 38.14 34.95
C ILE A 567 -84.67 37.89 33.81
N VAL A 568 -84.22 38.95 33.13
CA VAL A 568 -83.34 38.85 31.96
C VAL A 568 -82.17 39.82 32.09
N LEU A 569 -80.96 39.27 32.20
CA LEU A 569 -79.70 40.02 32.14
C LEU A 569 -79.10 39.93 30.73
N GLU A 570 -78.63 41.06 30.19
CA GLU A 570 -77.69 41.09 29.07
C GLU A 570 -76.26 41.11 29.63
N VAL A 571 -75.39 40.22 29.15
CA VAL A 571 -73.96 40.15 29.50
C VAL A 571 -73.17 40.55 28.27
N ASN A 572 -72.66 41.79 28.26
CA ASN A 572 -72.07 42.43 27.09
C ASN A 572 -70.61 42.81 27.33
N CYS A 573 -69.70 42.12 26.63
CA CYS A 573 -68.26 42.33 26.65
C CYS A 573 -67.75 42.86 25.29
N GLY A 574 -68.58 43.60 24.55
CA GLY A 574 -68.29 44.01 23.18
C GLY A 574 -68.13 42.82 22.24
N GLU A 575 -67.14 42.89 21.32
CA GLU A 575 -66.92 41.85 20.29
C GLU A 575 -66.48 40.49 20.87
N ALA A 576 -66.09 40.41 22.15
CA ALA A 576 -65.63 39.17 22.77
C ALA A 576 -66.77 38.23 23.22
N LEU A 577 -67.87 38.80 23.72
CA LEU A 577 -69.01 38.06 24.24
C LEU A 577 -70.25 38.97 24.24
N THR A 578 -71.39 38.45 23.81
CA THR A 578 -72.70 39.10 24.01
C THR A 578 -73.73 38.00 24.20
N GLU A 579 -74.15 37.78 25.45
CA GLU A 579 -75.00 36.65 25.84
C GLU A 579 -76.16 37.10 26.73
N VAL A 580 -77.20 36.28 26.82
CA VAL A 580 -78.38 36.57 27.65
C VAL A 580 -78.48 35.55 28.78
N PHE A 581 -78.46 36.03 30.02
CA PHE A 581 -78.63 35.20 31.22
C PHE A 581 -80.03 35.41 31.79
N THR A 582 -80.89 34.41 31.61
CA THR A 582 -82.29 34.42 32.07
C THR A 582 -82.45 33.64 33.37
N VAL A 583 -83.12 34.24 34.35
CA VAL A 583 -83.63 33.56 35.55
C VAL A 583 -85.15 33.44 35.41
N PRO A 584 -85.71 32.22 35.43
CA PRO A 584 -87.09 31.98 35.02
C PRO A 584 -88.12 32.63 35.96
N ALA A 585 -89.30 32.92 35.42
CA ALA A 585 -90.46 33.34 36.21
C ALA A 585 -90.72 32.38 37.39
N ARG A 586 -91.07 32.94 38.55
CA ARG A 586 -91.28 32.23 39.83
C ARG A 586 -90.04 31.53 40.39
N ALA A 587 -88.84 32.00 40.04
CA ALA A 587 -87.61 31.58 40.69
C ALA A 587 -87.64 31.88 42.20
N ASP A 588 -87.33 30.87 43.02
CA ASP A 588 -87.21 30.98 44.48
C ASP A 588 -86.14 32.01 44.90
N ALA A 589 -86.20 32.48 46.16
CA ALA A 589 -85.13 33.29 46.73
C ALA A 589 -83.81 32.49 46.77
N GLY A 590 -82.75 33.02 46.17
CA GLY A 590 -81.51 32.26 45.96
C GLY A 590 -80.48 32.97 45.07
N SER A 591 -79.45 32.23 44.70
CA SER A 591 -78.36 32.67 43.82
C SER A 591 -78.35 31.80 42.56
N TYR A 592 -78.32 32.46 41.41
CA TYR A 592 -78.30 31.88 40.07
C TYR A 592 -77.02 32.34 39.38
N VAL A 593 -76.24 31.41 38.83
CA VAL A 593 -74.88 31.70 38.35
C VAL A 593 -74.69 31.22 36.91
N ALA A 594 -74.06 32.06 36.09
CA ALA A 594 -73.53 31.73 34.77
C ALA A 594 -72.05 32.10 34.70
N THR A 595 -71.22 31.23 34.13
CA THR A 595 -69.78 31.47 33.95
C THR A 595 -69.43 31.40 32.46
N TYR A 596 -68.67 32.39 32.00
CA TYR A 596 -68.23 32.56 30.62
C TYR A 596 -66.70 32.57 30.59
N THR A 597 -66.10 31.62 29.88
CA THR A 597 -64.65 31.41 29.91
C THR A 597 -63.94 31.93 28.66
N GLU A 598 -62.61 32.01 28.69
CA GLU A 598 -61.75 32.35 27.54
C GLU A 598 -61.98 33.77 26.97
N ILE A 599 -62.47 34.71 27.79
CA ILE A 599 -62.67 36.11 27.39
C ILE A 599 -61.30 36.82 27.30
N PRO A 600 -60.97 37.53 26.21
CA PRO A 600 -59.71 38.26 26.09
C PRO A 600 -59.47 39.22 27.27
N ALA A 601 -58.28 39.16 27.86
CA ALA A 601 -57.92 39.98 29.01
C ALA A 601 -57.90 41.48 28.67
N GLY A 602 -58.33 42.31 29.62
CA GLY A 602 -58.52 43.74 29.43
C GLY A 602 -59.84 44.13 28.76
N THR A 603 -60.66 43.15 28.35
CA THR A 603 -62.05 43.39 27.94
C THR A 603 -62.87 43.95 29.11
N GLU A 604 -63.68 44.98 28.86
CA GLU A 604 -64.66 45.50 29.80
C GLU A 604 -66.02 44.85 29.52
N CYS A 605 -66.62 44.23 30.54
CA CYS A 605 -67.91 43.55 30.48
C CYS A 605 -68.92 44.32 31.34
N THR A 606 -70.05 44.71 30.75
CA THR A 606 -71.18 45.27 31.47
C THR A 606 -72.32 44.26 31.51
N ILE A 607 -72.92 44.09 32.69
CA ILE A 607 -74.09 43.27 32.92
C ILE A 607 -75.25 44.21 33.24
N THR A 608 -76.28 44.19 32.40
CA THR A 608 -77.46 45.08 32.49
C THR A 608 -78.72 44.25 32.72
N GLU A 609 -79.59 44.68 33.64
CA GLU A 609 -80.91 44.06 33.78
C GLU A 609 -81.92 44.67 32.79
N THR A 610 -82.34 43.85 31.83
CA THR A 610 -83.28 44.25 30.75
C THR A 610 -84.73 43.87 31.06
N SER A 611 -84.95 42.90 31.96
CA SER A 611 -86.26 42.61 32.58
C SER A 611 -86.06 42.31 34.06
N THR A 612 -86.80 43.00 34.93
CA THR A 612 -86.75 42.83 36.39
C THR A 612 -87.72 41.78 36.93
N GLY A 613 -88.65 41.28 36.10
CA GLY A 613 -89.71 40.38 36.53
C GLY A 613 -90.85 41.05 37.34
N ALA A 614 -90.90 42.38 37.45
CA ALA A 614 -91.99 43.07 38.16
C ALA A 614 -93.37 42.85 37.50
N THR A 615 -94.43 42.78 38.30
CA THR A 615 -95.83 42.55 37.85
C THR A 615 -96.81 43.41 38.66
N GLU A 616 -98.10 43.46 38.28
CA GLU A 616 -99.20 44.10 39.04
C GLU A 616 -99.45 43.51 40.45
N SER A 617 -98.59 42.61 40.93
CA SER A 617 -98.64 42.01 42.26
C SER A 617 -97.32 42.05 43.02
N VAL A 618 -96.20 42.31 42.34
CA VAL A 618 -94.88 42.43 42.98
C VAL A 618 -94.03 43.54 42.38
N LEU A 619 -93.55 44.41 43.27
CA LEU A 619 -92.50 45.38 42.99
C LEU A 619 -91.14 44.66 43.05
N VAL A 620 -90.22 45.06 42.17
CA VAL A 620 -88.84 44.56 42.16
C VAL A 620 -87.86 45.72 42.15
N GLU A 621 -87.05 45.83 43.20
CA GLU A 621 -85.90 46.72 43.27
C GLU A 621 -84.64 45.95 42.85
N SER A 622 -84.07 46.29 41.69
CA SER A 622 -82.74 45.81 41.26
C SER A 622 -81.64 46.75 41.74
N THR A 623 -80.46 46.20 42.00
CA THR A 623 -79.21 46.98 41.99
C THR A 623 -78.93 47.57 40.61
N GLU A 624 -78.12 48.63 40.56
CA GLU A 624 -77.61 49.22 39.32
C GLU A 624 -76.79 48.20 38.49
N ASP A 625 -76.64 48.48 37.19
CA ASP A 625 -75.83 47.70 36.25
C ASP A 625 -74.37 47.57 36.72
N VAL A 626 -73.74 46.44 36.41
CA VAL A 626 -72.40 46.10 36.90
C VAL A 626 -71.40 46.01 35.75
N THR A 627 -70.42 46.91 35.74
CA THR A 627 -69.29 46.89 34.80
C THR A 627 -68.03 46.36 35.49
N VAL A 628 -67.36 45.37 34.89
CA VAL A 628 -66.12 44.76 35.38
C VAL A 628 -65.10 44.58 34.26
N GLY A 629 -63.81 44.75 34.56
CA GLY A 629 -62.71 44.46 33.64
C GLY A 629 -62.18 43.04 33.82
N ILE A 630 -62.06 42.29 32.72
CA ILE A 630 -61.55 40.91 32.73
C ILE A 630 -60.03 40.91 32.94
N LEU A 631 -59.58 40.19 33.98
CA LEU A 631 -58.18 40.07 34.36
C LEU A 631 -57.58 38.77 33.76
N PRO A 632 -56.34 38.80 33.24
CA PRO A 632 -55.77 37.64 32.55
C PRO A 632 -55.55 36.46 33.50
N GLY A 633 -56.16 35.32 33.21
CA GLY A 633 -56.04 34.09 33.99
C GLY A 633 -56.80 34.09 35.32
N PHE A 634 -57.76 35.00 35.51
CA PHE A 634 -58.60 35.07 36.71
C PHE A 634 -60.09 35.01 36.35
N ASP A 635 -60.88 34.42 37.24
CA ASP A 635 -62.34 34.51 37.25
C ASP A 635 -62.78 35.82 37.91
N VAL A 636 -63.38 36.70 37.12
CA VAL A 636 -63.91 38.00 37.56
C VAL A 636 -65.38 37.84 37.87
N ASN A 637 -65.80 38.26 39.07
CA ASN A 637 -67.16 38.03 39.56
C ASN A 637 -68.00 39.32 39.47
N ALA A 638 -69.17 39.23 38.84
CA ALA A 638 -70.20 40.28 38.79
C ALA A 638 -71.45 39.82 39.55
N THR A 639 -72.20 40.72 40.19
CA THR A 639 -73.37 40.35 40.98
C THR A 639 -74.47 41.42 40.93
N ILE A 640 -75.67 41.04 40.49
CA ILE A 640 -76.86 41.91 40.46
C ILE A 640 -77.93 41.29 41.37
N THR A 641 -78.49 42.07 42.28
CA THR A 641 -79.47 41.59 43.28
C THR A 641 -80.83 42.22 43.07
N ASN A 642 -81.88 41.39 43.07
CA ASN A 642 -83.27 41.84 43.12
C ASN A 642 -83.87 41.62 44.50
N THR A 643 -84.66 42.59 44.95
CA THR A 643 -85.51 42.50 46.14
C THR A 643 -86.97 42.58 45.69
N VAL A 644 -87.74 41.53 45.98
CA VAL A 644 -89.13 41.35 45.51
C VAL A 644 -90.10 41.50 46.68
N THR A 645 -91.05 42.44 46.58
CA THR A 645 -92.05 42.77 47.61
C THR A 645 -93.45 42.85 47.01
N GLU A 646 -94.51 42.69 47.82
CA GLU A 646 -95.91 42.80 47.35
C GLU A 646 -96.32 44.26 47.09
N GLU A 647 -97.21 44.49 46.12
CA GLU A 647 -97.71 45.84 45.77
C GLU A 647 -99.02 46.19 46.54
N GLU A 648 -99.00 47.22 47.40
CA GLU A 648 -100.18 47.65 48.18
C GLU A 648 -101.22 48.43 47.33
N THR A 649 -102.49 48.05 47.42
CA THR A 649 -103.61 48.70 46.70
C THR A 649 -104.55 49.52 47.62
N PRO A 650 -105.03 50.74 47.23
CA PRO A 650 -105.76 51.63 48.16
C PRO A 650 -107.30 51.45 48.18
N GLU A 651 -107.90 51.41 49.38
CA GLU A 651 -109.37 51.25 49.59
C GLU A 651 -110.18 52.57 49.75
N THR A 652 -111.43 52.57 49.28
CA THR A 652 -112.55 53.50 49.61
C THR A 652 -113.91 52.84 49.22
N PRO A 653 -115.14 53.41 49.44
CA PRO A 653 -115.59 54.56 50.26
C PRO A 653 -116.85 54.28 51.17
N VAL A 654 -117.28 55.25 51.99
CA VAL A 654 -118.71 55.46 52.38
C VAL A 654 -119.01 56.92 52.78
N THR A 655 -120.27 57.37 52.59
CA THR A 655 -120.81 58.72 52.95
C THR A 655 -122.29 58.60 53.39
N PRO A 656 -122.92 59.55 54.14
CA PRO A 656 -123.52 60.76 53.52
C PRO A 656 -123.75 62.03 54.41
N SER A 657 -123.95 63.19 53.74
CA SER A 657 -124.61 64.44 54.22
C SER A 657 -123.87 65.28 55.30
N ASN A 658 -124.02 66.62 55.39
CA ASN A 658 -124.98 67.56 54.78
C ASN A 658 -124.43 69.01 54.71
N GLY A 659 -124.92 69.87 53.78
CA GLY A 659 -125.05 71.31 54.03
C GLY A 659 -124.06 72.37 53.44
N GLY A 660 -124.13 72.62 52.11
CA GLY A 660 -124.25 73.98 51.50
C GLY A 660 -123.10 75.02 51.46
N GLY A 661 -123.01 75.76 50.33
CA GLY A 661 -122.50 77.15 50.29
C GLY A 661 -121.52 77.55 49.16
N HIS A 662 -122.02 78.20 48.09
CA HIS A 662 -121.38 79.20 47.16
C HIS A 662 -119.83 79.23 47.04
N SER A 663 -119.21 79.18 45.85
CA SER A 663 -119.26 80.25 44.81
C SER A 663 -118.37 79.93 43.59
N ASP A 664 -118.61 80.60 42.45
CA ASP A 664 -117.87 80.58 41.17
C ASP A 664 -116.33 80.85 41.30
N TYR A 665 -115.43 80.39 40.41
CA TYR A 665 -115.34 80.74 38.98
C TYR A 665 -114.56 79.76 38.04
N LEU A 666 -114.72 80.00 36.73
CA LEU A 666 -114.43 79.22 35.51
C LEU A 666 -112.95 78.82 35.16
N PRO A 667 -112.74 77.92 34.16
CA PRO A 667 -111.44 77.35 33.75
C PRO A 667 -110.89 77.80 32.37
N MET A 668 -109.66 77.39 32.03
CA MET A 668 -109.14 77.12 30.66
C MET A 668 -108.09 75.98 30.75
N THR A 669 -107.91 74.97 29.88
CA THR A 669 -108.24 74.64 28.46
C THR A 669 -107.34 75.22 27.36
N GLY A 670 -106.96 74.37 26.38
CA GLY A 670 -105.92 74.61 25.37
C GLY A 670 -104.78 73.59 25.55
N THR A 671 -104.72 72.40 24.94
CA THR A 671 -105.22 71.84 23.67
C THR A 671 -104.58 72.37 22.39
N ASP A 672 -104.25 71.42 21.53
CA ASP A 672 -103.78 71.48 20.14
C ASP A 672 -102.35 71.95 19.82
N SER A 673 -101.63 71.42 18.83
CA SER A 673 -101.59 70.17 18.04
C SER A 673 -100.42 70.40 16.99
N PRO A 674 -100.33 69.87 15.75
CA PRO A 674 -99.22 68.97 15.37
C PRO A 674 -98.42 69.42 14.11
N LEU A 675 -97.96 68.47 13.26
CA LEU A 675 -97.23 68.59 11.97
C LEU A 675 -95.72 68.93 12.04
N LEU A 676 -94.86 68.63 11.04
CA LEU A 676 -94.69 67.47 10.11
C LEU A 676 -93.41 67.69 9.24
N LEU A 677 -92.98 66.64 8.50
CA LEU A 677 -92.25 66.66 7.20
C LEU A 677 -90.74 67.02 7.08
N ALA A 678 -90.02 66.10 6.41
CA ALA A 678 -88.86 66.25 5.48
C ALA A 678 -87.48 66.77 6.00
N GLY A 679 -86.34 66.38 5.41
CA GLY A 679 -86.08 65.30 4.43
C GLY A 679 -84.81 65.48 3.55
N GLY A 680 -84.25 64.37 3.02
CA GLY A 680 -83.27 64.33 1.91
C GLY A 680 -81.76 64.23 2.25
N VAL A 681 -80.80 64.07 1.31
CA VAL A 681 -80.78 63.40 -0.03
C VAL A 681 -79.35 63.36 -0.66
N ILE A 682 -79.04 62.35 -1.51
CA ILE A 682 -77.99 62.28 -2.59
C ILE A 682 -76.46 61.97 -2.31
N ALA A 683 -76.05 60.77 -2.74
CA ALA A 683 -75.01 60.34 -3.73
C ALA A 683 -73.46 60.55 -3.63
N ALA A 684 -72.77 59.50 -4.15
CA ALA A 684 -71.49 59.45 -4.91
C ALA A 684 -70.14 59.67 -4.17
N GLY A 685 -68.99 59.17 -4.64
CA GLY A 685 -68.67 58.49 -5.92
C GLY A 685 -67.54 57.43 -5.82
N ALA A 686 -66.77 57.21 -6.91
CA ALA A 686 -65.91 56.01 -7.08
C ALA A 686 -64.46 56.33 -7.57
N LEU A 687 -63.71 55.25 -7.90
CA LEU A 687 -62.46 55.18 -8.72
C LEU A 687 -61.11 55.13 -7.93
N LEU A 688 -59.97 54.55 -8.39
CA LEU A 688 -59.57 53.24 -8.99
C LEU A 688 -57.99 53.23 -9.09
N VAL A 689 -57.37 52.21 -9.71
CA VAL A 689 -55.98 52.17 -10.31
C VAL A 689 -54.81 52.06 -9.31
N LEU A 690 -53.63 51.39 -9.53
CA LEU A 690 -53.02 50.26 -10.31
C LEU A 690 -51.55 50.13 -9.75
N LEU A 691 -50.59 49.21 -10.02
CA LEU A 691 -50.30 47.93 -10.74
C LEU A 691 -48.94 47.39 -10.15
N ALA A 692 -48.20 46.31 -10.51
CA ALA A 692 -48.28 45.17 -11.45
C ALA A 692 -47.29 44.04 -11.03
N GLY A 693 -47.59 42.77 -11.38
CA GLY A 693 -46.59 41.69 -11.58
C GLY A 693 -46.09 40.92 -10.33
N ALA A 694 -45.65 39.66 -10.43
CA ALA A 694 -45.72 38.71 -11.55
C ALA A 694 -45.68 37.23 -11.07
N LYS A 695 -46.08 36.29 -11.95
CA LYS A 695 -46.05 34.82 -11.81
C LYS A 695 -45.64 34.23 -13.18
N PRO A 696 -45.35 32.92 -13.35
CA PRO A 696 -45.02 31.86 -12.38
C PRO A 696 -43.75 31.06 -12.78
N ARG A 697 -43.41 30.00 -12.01
CA ARG A 697 -43.19 28.64 -12.57
C ARG A 697 -43.03 27.56 -11.49
N ARG A 698 -43.78 26.47 -11.61
CA ARG A 698 -43.38 25.13 -11.15
C ARG A 698 -42.60 24.44 -12.26
N ARG A 699 -41.65 23.56 -11.92
CA ARG A 699 -41.46 22.29 -12.63
C ARG A 699 -40.80 21.26 -11.71
N GLU A 700 -41.33 20.04 -11.71
CA GLU A 700 -40.76 18.88 -11.02
C GLU A 700 -39.77 18.11 -11.93
N VAL A 701 -39.26 16.99 -11.40
CA VAL A 701 -38.79 15.77 -12.09
C VAL A 701 -37.28 15.43 -11.98
N ALA A 702 -37.02 14.50 -11.05
CA ALA A 702 -36.08 13.37 -11.08
C ALA A 702 -34.56 13.57 -10.84
N PRO A 703 -33.89 12.58 -10.20
CA PRO A 703 -32.45 12.57 -9.94
C PRO A 703 -31.64 11.79 -11.01
N ALA A 704 -30.31 11.91 -10.94
CA ALA A 704 -29.35 11.05 -11.65
C ALA A 704 -28.36 10.40 -10.67
N ARG A 705 -27.70 9.31 -11.09
CA ARG A 705 -26.82 8.44 -10.29
C ARG A 705 -25.55 8.12 -11.10
N MET A 706 -24.56 7.52 -10.44
CA MET A 706 -23.36 6.84 -10.98
C MET A 706 -22.13 7.70 -11.34
N THR A 707 -21.19 7.70 -10.39
CA THR A 707 -19.81 7.19 -10.52
C THR A 707 -18.97 7.53 -11.77
N SER A 708 -17.84 8.20 -11.50
CA SER A 708 -16.51 7.70 -11.86
C SER A 708 -15.63 7.78 -10.62
#